data_AF-A0A6P7KVL9-F1
#
_entry.id   AF-A0A6P7KVL9-F1
#
_cell.length_a   1.000
_cell.length_b   1.000
_cell.length_c   1.000
_cell.angle_alpha   90.00
_cell.angle_beta   90.00
_cell.angle_gamma   90.00
#
_symmetry.space_group_name_H-M   'P 1'
#
loop_
_entity.id
_entity.type
_entity.pdbx_description
1 polymer ?
#
loop_
_entity_poly.entity_id
_entity_poly.type
_entity_poly.pdbx_seq_one_letter_code
_entity_poly.pdbx_strand_id
1 'polypeptide(L)'
;MEYWRQCALWLIGCNVLPANHRVTADTAQVFDLAQTLRDGVLLCQLLNNLRPHTINLKEINLRPQMSQFLCLKNIRTFLSSCCEVFGMKKSDLFESFDLFDVRDFGKVMDTLSKLSYTTIAQQGGFRPFPTEESVKDEDIYNNLEDLIDEQAADGEDDLYAAVYGMEDDYAGGEIYEDLMRTELQPPLQAEVDVRSCCLTEIKQTEEKYTETLESIEKYFLNPLRMFFSAAEIDKVFVNISDLVKVHKNLMVDVQDSILNRNALNLYQIFINYKERLLIYGIYCSRVEIAIAVLDLICKEKEDVRLKLEECSKRANNGKFTLRDLLVVPMQRVLKYHLLLQELVKHTHDASDKSNLKIALDAMKDLAQYVNEVKRDNETLREIDQYQRSIENLNQPLITFGRPKGDGEVRIISSVDKRKQDRHIFLFDVAVIVCKRRGDNYEMKDILDLNYFKITNNPTSDRDAKKWCYGFYVTHQQGYAGFELFFKTRELKKKWLDQFEMAISNIRPETANHNSHQFKMHTFERITSCSFCHFLLRGIFNQGYLCLKCGLGAHKECLGRLGVCGRTDPAKPKPKQQESGAAPDPGLPKVVAIRDCGGDACPHGPPLSIRAGDVIELMFADVESSWWQGKVLATSKTGFFPSDAVRPCPCVPKPVDYSAHLWFAGPMERVQAEVELQDRGNSTYLVRHRSKECSEYAISIKFNDKVRHIKILTKDGCFYIAEARLFKTVLVKVLTLSVCCCVPFRSTAFPLHSCGSVAAANVMLPGLRLHVKMENCASLLLRLVVVSSFPLSSLPTRLRFHPCAFGQDAVQSYPDSLMSQGLSLLYCDCFTQDLVEYYKQHSLKEGFSSLDTTLQVPYRELSNGNMPRAITKAGSVPPGGCSFVPPSSSPFWSVFSPRVVGVAVARYDFCSRDTRELSLLQGDVVRIHTRMSSGWWKGEVGGRVGWFPSTYVEEED
;
A
#
# COMPACT_ATOMS: atom_id res chain seq x y z
N MET A 1 -29.14 42.43 -13.04
CA MET A 1 -28.11 41.40 -13.36
C MET A 1 -28.80 40.08 -13.71
N GLU A 2 -28.25 39.28 -14.63
CA GLU A 2 -28.76 37.94 -14.99
C GLU A 2 -28.95 37.04 -13.75
N TYR A 3 -30.06 36.30 -13.71
CA TYR A 3 -30.43 35.49 -12.53
C TYR A 3 -29.36 34.45 -12.15
N TRP A 4 -28.75 33.78 -13.14
CA TRP A 4 -27.71 32.78 -12.89
C TRP A 4 -26.40 33.37 -12.35
N ARG A 5 -25.98 34.55 -12.82
CA ARG A 5 -24.79 35.24 -12.31
C ARG A 5 -24.94 35.70 -10.86
N GLN A 6 -26.17 36.05 -10.44
CA GLN A 6 -26.43 36.36 -9.03
C GLN A 6 -26.21 35.14 -8.12
N CYS A 7 -26.58 33.93 -8.57
CA CYS A 7 -26.26 32.70 -7.84
C CYS A 7 -24.76 32.39 -7.84
N ALA A 8 -24.05 32.60 -8.96
CA ALA A 8 -22.60 32.41 -9.00
C ALA A 8 -21.88 33.32 -7.98
N LEU A 9 -22.28 34.58 -7.87
CA LEU A 9 -21.80 35.51 -6.84
C LEU A 9 -22.20 35.08 -5.42
N TRP A 10 -23.41 34.53 -5.23
CA TRP A 10 -23.83 33.98 -3.94
C TRP A 10 -23.01 32.77 -3.50
N LEU A 11 -22.70 31.84 -4.42
CA LEU A 11 -21.84 30.68 -4.15
C LEU A 11 -20.41 31.10 -3.78
N ILE A 12 -19.88 32.16 -4.39
CA ILE A 12 -18.59 32.77 -4.01
C ILE A 12 -18.70 33.42 -2.62
N GLY A 13 -19.77 34.16 -2.34
CA GLY A 13 -20.05 34.70 -1.02
C GLY A 13 -20.23 33.64 0.08
N CYS A 14 -20.60 32.41 -0.31
CA CYS A 14 -20.66 31.24 0.56
C CYS A 14 -19.36 30.41 0.59
N ASN A 15 -18.25 30.92 0.04
CA ASN A 15 -16.95 30.24 -0.07
C ASN A 15 -17.00 28.86 -0.75
N VAL A 16 -17.94 28.64 -1.68
CA VAL A 16 -18.08 27.39 -2.46
C VAL A 16 -17.28 27.44 -3.75
N LEU A 17 -17.16 28.63 -4.35
CA LEU A 17 -16.41 28.89 -5.57
C LEU A 17 -15.35 29.98 -5.31
N PRO A 18 -14.14 29.88 -5.88
CA PRO A 18 -13.14 30.93 -5.77
C PRO A 18 -13.53 32.15 -6.62
N ALA A 19 -13.11 33.35 -6.21
CA ALA A 19 -13.53 34.60 -6.83
C ALA A 19 -13.01 34.83 -8.27
N ASN A 20 -12.08 34.00 -8.72
CA ASN A 20 -11.52 33.96 -10.09
C ASN A 20 -12.00 32.74 -10.90
N HIS A 21 -13.07 32.05 -10.48
CA HIS A 21 -13.57 30.86 -11.17
C HIS A 21 -14.13 31.17 -12.56
N ARG A 22 -14.10 30.21 -13.51
CA ARG A 22 -14.51 30.47 -14.91
C ARG A 22 -15.92 31.05 -15.05
N VAL A 23 -16.84 30.69 -14.15
CA VAL A 23 -18.24 31.21 -14.12
C VAL A 23 -18.34 32.72 -13.87
N THR A 24 -17.28 33.39 -13.40
CA THR A 24 -17.26 34.85 -13.20
C THR A 24 -16.72 35.62 -14.40
N ALA A 25 -16.23 34.95 -15.44
CA ALA A 25 -15.76 35.62 -16.64
C ALA A 25 -16.91 36.33 -17.37
N ASP A 26 -16.62 37.43 -18.05
CA ASP A 26 -17.63 38.14 -18.87
C ASP A 26 -18.20 37.21 -19.96
N THR A 27 -17.35 36.36 -20.54
CA THR A 27 -17.70 35.34 -21.56
C THR A 27 -18.42 34.11 -21.02
N ALA A 28 -18.56 33.95 -19.69
CA ALA A 28 -19.17 32.77 -19.10
C ALA A 28 -20.66 32.67 -19.43
N GLN A 29 -21.16 31.44 -19.54
CA GLN A 29 -22.57 31.15 -19.79
C GLN A 29 -23.20 30.41 -18.61
N VAL A 30 -24.53 30.38 -18.55
CA VAL A 30 -25.27 29.56 -17.57
C VAL A 30 -24.89 28.07 -17.66
N PHE A 31 -24.43 27.63 -18.83
CA PHE A 31 -23.81 26.33 -19.07
C PHE A 31 -22.61 26.05 -18.15
N ASP A 32 -21.69 27.01 -17.97
CA ASP A 32 -20.53 26.84 -17.09
C ASP A 32 -20.96 26.56 -15.65
N LEU A 33 -22.00 27.26 -15.17
CA LEU A 33 -22.56 27.05 -13.83
C LEU A 33 -23.27 25.69 -13.71
N ALA A 34 -24.01 25.27 -14.73
CA ALA A 34 -24.65 23.96 -14.76
C ALA A 34 -23.62 22.82 -14.73
N GLN A 35 -22.56 22.91 -15.54
CA GLN A 35 -21.44 21.98 -15.56
C GLN A 35 -20.70 21.94 -14.22
N THR A 36 -20.42 23.12 -13.65
CA THR A 36 -19.79 23.31 -12.32
C THR A 36 -20.55 22.62 -11.18
N LEU A 37 -21.89 22.57 -11.24
CA LEU A 37 -22.72 21.98 -10.18
C LEU A 37 -23.16 20.53 -10.47
N ARG A 38 -22.89 20.00 -11.69
CA ARG A 38 -23.44 18.74 -12.22
C ARG A 38 -23.16 17.50 -11.34
N ASP A 39 -22.09 17.51 -10.57
CA ASP A 39 -21.63 16.35 -9.79
C ASP A 39 -22.15 16.31 -8.33
N GLY A 40 -22.80 17.39 -7.87
CA GLY A 40 -23.35 17.53 -6.53
C GLY A 40 -22.34 17.75 -5.39
N VAL A 41 -21.02 17.71 -5.62
CA VAL A 41 -20.00 17.86 -4.55
C VAL A 41 -20.01 19.30 -4.01
N LEU A 42 -19.99 20.30 -4.89
CA LEU A 42 -20.06 21.71 -4.49
C LEU A 42 -21.40 22.06 -3.82
N LEU A 43 -22.49 21.39 -4.18
CA LEU A 43 -23.78 21.55 -3.51
C LEU A 43 -23.77 20.96 -2.10
N CYS A 44 -23.08 19.84 -1.87
CA CYS A 44 -22.89 19.32 -0.52
C CYS A 44 -21.99 20.24 0.32
N GLN A 45 -20.91 20.79 -0.26
CA GLN A 45 -20.04 21.76 0.42
C GLN A 45 -20.79 23.05 0.79
N LEU A 46 -21.68 23.54 -0.09
CA LEU A 46 -22.54 24.70 0.20
C LEU A 46 -23.31 24.52 1.52
N LEU A 47 -23.91 23.35 1.76
CA LEU A 47 -24.66 23.13 3.00
C LEU A 47 -23.77 23.10 4.24
N ASN A 48 -22.54 22.60 4.13
CA ASN A 48 -21.55 22.66 5.21
C ASN A 48 -21.03 24.09 5.47
N ASN A 49 -20.86 24.90 4.43
CA ASN A 49 -20.47 26.31 4.57
C ASN A 49 -21.60 27.17 5.15
N LEU A 50 -22.86 26.88 4.80
CA LEU A 50 -24.04 27.53 5.39
C LEU A 50 -24.31 27.06 6.84
N ARG A 51 -24.00 25.80 7.17
CA ARG A 51 -24.11 25.22 8.50
C ARG A 51 -23.11 24.06 8.68
N PRO A 52 -22.07 24.22 9.53
CA PRO A 52 -21.06 23.19 9.74
C PRO A 52 -21.63 21.82 10.11
N HIS A 53 -21.01 20.77 9.57
CA HIS A 53 -21.35 19.36 9.77
C HIS A 53 -22.80 18.99 9.42
N THR A 54 -23.39 19.62 8.40
CA THR A 54 -24.69 19.22 7.85
C THR A 54 -24.59 17.91 7.05
N ILE A 55 -23.58 17.79 6.20
CA ILE A 55 -23.27 16.58 5.43
C ILE A 55 -21.89 16.08 5.86
N ASN A 56 -21.81 14.80 6.21
CA ASN A 56 -20.52 14.13 6.37
C ASN A 56 -19.86 13.96 4.99
N LEU A 57 -18.79 14.71 4.71
CA LEU A 57 -18.11 14.65 3.40
C LEU A 57 -17.57 13.25 3.05
N LYS A 58 -17.44 12.36 4.04
CA LYS A 58 -17.01 10.96 3.88
C LYS A 58 -18.12 10.02 3.39
N GLU A 59 -19.37 10.49 3.32
CA GLU A 59 -20.53 9.72 2.83
C GLU A 59 -20.89 10.06 1.38
N ILE A 60 -20.41 11.19 0.85
CA ILE A 60 -20.48 11.55 -0.57
C ILE A 60 -19.20 11.12 -1.30
N ASN A 61 -19.21 11.12 -2.63
CA ASN A 61 -18.02 10.83 -3.43
C ASN A 61 -17.43 12.14 -3.94
N LEU A 62 -16.31 12.59 -3.36
CA LEU A 62 -15.65 13.87 -3.68
C LEU A 62 -14.97 13.90 -5.07
N ARG A 63 -14.76 12.74 -5.68
CA ARG A 63 -14.27 12.58 -7.06
C ARG A 63 -15.14 11.57 -7.81
N PRO A 64 -16.37 11.93 -8.19
CA PRO A 64 -17.29 10.99 -8.82
C PRO A 64 -16.93 10.67 -10.27
N GLN A 65 -15.92 11.32 -10.87
CA GLN A 65 -15.42 11.10 -12.25
C GLN A 65 -16.51 11.19 -13.34
N MET A 66 -17.61 11.89 -13.06
CA MET A 66 -18.83 11.90 -13.88
C MET A 66 -19.40 10.49 -14.14
N SER A 67 -19.32 9.62 -13.13
CA SER A 67 -20.23 8.48 -12.94
C SER A 67 -21.63 9.01 -12.70
N GLN A 68 -22.60 8.50 -13.46
CA GLN A 68 -23.99 8.88 -13.29
C GLN A 68 -24.50 8.48 -11.90
N PHE A 69 -24.21 7.26 -11.43
CA PHE A 69 -24.58 6.79 -10.11
C PHE A 69 -24.00 7.65 -8.97
N LEU A 70 -22.70 7.95 -8.98
CA LEU A 70 -22.04 8.69 -7.90
C LEU A 70 -22.48 10.16 -7.85
N CYS A 71 -22.58 10.85 -9.00
CA CYS A 71 -23.08 12.22 -9.06
C CYS A 71 -24.53 12.31 -8.56
N LEU A 72 -25.42 11.43 -9.04
CA LEU A 72 -26.81 11.39 -8.58
C LEU A 72 -26.92 11.04 -7.09
N LYS A 73 -25.99 10.26 -6.51
CA LYS A 73 -25.94 10.03 -5.05
C LYS A 73 -25.67 11.34 -4.31
N ASN A 74 -24.61 12.06 -4.69
CA ASN A 74 -24.25 13.35 -4.10
C ASN A 74 -25.43 14.35 -4.16
N ILE A 75 -26.07 14.46 -5.33
CA ILE A 75 -27.24 15.34 -5.52
C ILE A 75 -28.40 14.92 -4.62
N ARG A 76 -28.70 13.62 -4.46
CA ARG A 76 -29.74 13.16 -3.52
C ARG A 76 -29.39 13.50 -2.07
N THR A 77 -28.12 13.38 -1.64
CA THR A 77 -27.68 13.75 -0.29
C THR A 77 -27.89 15.24 -0.01
N PHE A 78 -27.58 16.11 -0.98
CA PHE A 78 -27.91 17.55 -0.92
C PHE A 78 -29.42 17.77 -0.76
N LEU A 79 -30.25 17.17 -1.62
CA LEU A 79 -31.70 17.36 -1.60
C LEU A 79 -32.36 16.88 -0.30
N SER A 80 -31.93 15.75 0.27
CA SER A 80 -32.40 15.27 1.57
C SER A 80 -32.03 16.25 2.69
N SER A 81 -30.76 16.70 2.71
CA SER A 81 -30.25 17.65 3.71
C SER A 81 -30.96 19.01 3.66
N CYS A 82 -31.31 19.50 2.47
CA CYS A 82 -32.15 20.70 2.30
C CYS A 82 -33.54 20.53 2.93
N CYS A 83 -34.13 19.34 2.84
CA CYS A 83 -35.43 19.04 3.46
C CYS A 83 -35.33 18.86 4.99
N GLU A 84 -34.33 18.11 5.45
CA GLU A 84 -34.20 17.67 6.85
C GLU A 84 -33.55 18.72 7.75
N VAL A 85 -32.54 19.45 7.27
CA VAL A 85 -31.70 20.35 8.08
C VAL A 85 -32.03 21.83 7.83
N PHE A 86 -32.42 22.17 6.59
CA PHE A 86 -32.81 23.54 6.20
C PHE A 86 -34.33 23.75 6.11
N GLY A 87 -35.14 22.71 6.33
CA GLY A 87 -36.60 22.79 6.42
C GLY A 87 -37.33 23.13 5.11
N MET A 88 -36.67 22.94 3.96
CA MET A 88 -37.26 23.22 2.65
C MET A 88 -38.35 22.18 2.31
N LYS A 89 -39.45 22.63 1.70
CA LYS A 89 -40.54 21.72 1.30
C LYS A 89 -40.12 20.92 0.07
N LYS A 90 -40.65 19.71 -0.10
CA LYS A 90 -40.39 18.90 -1.31
C LYS A 90 -40.88 19.54 -2.62
N SER A 91 -41.81 20.50 -2.55
CA SER A 91 -42.25 21.34 -3.69
C SER A 91 -41.25 22.46 -4.04
N ASP A 92 -40.27 22.72 -3.19
CA ASP A 92 -39.26 23.78 -3.33
C ASP A 92 -37.89 23.23 -3.77
N LEU A 93 -37.85 21.94 -4.16
CA LEU A 93 -36.64 21.20 -4.53
C LEU A 93 -36.72 20.70 -5.99
N PHE A 94 -35.55 20.61 -6.63
CA PHE A 94 -35.38 19.94 -7.92
C PHE A 94 -35.26 18.41 -7.76
N GLU A 95 -35.56 17.66 -8.81
CA GLU A 95 -35.27 16.22 -8.89
C GLU A 95 -33.85 15.99 -9.41
N SER A 96 -33.17 14.94 -8.97
CA SER A 96 -31.73 14.73 -9.27
C SER A 96 -31.32 14.80 -10.76
N PHE A 97 -32.25 14.60 -11.70
CA PHE A 97 -32.04 14.68 -13.15
C PHE A 97 -32.22 16.08 -13.73
N ASP A 98 -32.95 16.97 -13.04
CA ASP A 98 -33.10 18.37 -13.42
C ASP A 98 -31.73 19.08 -13.46
N LEU A 99 -30.80 18.62 -12.61
CA LEU A 99 -29.39 19.02 -12.58
C LEU A 99 -28.47 18.08 -13.38
N PHE A 100 -28.49 16.77 -13.14
CA PHE A 100 -27.46 15.88 -13.73
C PHE A 100 -27.55 15.77 -15.27
N ASP A 101 -28.78 15.73 -15.81
CA ASP A 101 -29.04 15.78 -17.26
C ASP A 101 -29.34 17.22 -17.73
N VAL A 102 -29.35 18.19 -16.80
CA VAL A 102 -29.72 19.61 -17.02
C VAL A 102 -31.11 19.77 -17.67
N ARG A 103 -32.08 18.94 -17.26
CA ARG A 103 -33.45 18.92 -17.82
C ARG A 103 -34.29 20.13 -17.43
N ASP A 104 -34.04 20.70 -16.25
CA ASP A 104 -34.75 21.86 -15.71
C ASP A 104 -33.81 22.63 -14.77
N PHE A 105 -32.86 23.34 -15.37
CA PHE A 105 -31.90 24.13 -14.59
C PHE A 105 -32.57 25.34 -13.91
N GLY A 106 -33.68 25.87 -14.45
CA GLY A 106 -34.47 26.93 -13.81
C GLY A 106 -34.97 26.53 -12.42
N LYS A 107 -35.45 25.29 -12.26
CA LYS A 107 -35.85 24.72 -10.97
C LYS A 107 -34.68 24.45 -10.02
N VAL A 108 -33.47 24.18 -10.53
CA VAL A 108 -32.24 24.16 -9.72
C VAL A 108 -31.94 25.57 -9.18
N MET A 109 -32.01 26.58 -10.05
CA MET A 109 -31.79 27.99 -9.70
C MET A 109 -32.78 28.50 -8.65
N ASP A 110 -34.08 28.22 -8.82
CA ASP A 110 -35.13 28.56 -7.86
C ASP A 110 -34.94 27.82 -6.52
N THR A 111 -34.43 26.59 -6.53
CA THR A 111 -34.09 25.84 -5.29
C THR A 111 -32.95 26.53 -4.54
N LEU A 112 -31.87 26.91 -5.23
CA LEU A 112 -30.73 27.62 -4.61
C LEU A 112 -31.12 29.02 -4.12
N SER A 113 -31.99 29.72 -4.83
CA SER A 113 -32.55 30.99 -4.38
C SER A 113 -33.35 30.82 -3.09
N LYS A 114 -34.26 29.85 -3.01
CA LYS A 114 -35.02 29.54 -1.79
C LYS A 114 -34.11 29.10 -0.63
N LEU A 115 -33.04 28.35 -0.89
CA LEU A 115 -32.02 28.01 0.10
C LEU A 115 -31.32 29.27 0.66
N SER A 116 -31.01 30.26 -0.19
CA SER A 116 -30.41 31.54 0.23
C SER A 116 -31.34 32.37 1.15
N TYR A 117 -32.66 32.24 1.00
CA TYR A 117 -33.66 32.86 1.88
C TYR A 117 -33.93 32.07 3.18
N THR A 118 -33.30 30.92 3.40
CA THR A 118 -33.48 30.19 4.67
C THR A 118 -32.92 31.00 5.84
N THR A 119 -33.57 30.88 7.00
CA THR A 119 -33.14 31.56 8.24
C THR A 119 -31.71 31.20 8.63
N ILE A 120 -31.26 29.97 8.31
CA ILE A 120 -29.89 29.50 8.55
C ILE A 120 -28.89 30.29 7.69
N ALA A 121 -29.12 30.39 6.38
CA ALA A 121 -28.25 31.15 5.47
C ALA A 121 -28.19 32.64 5.85
N GLN A 122 -29.34 33.25 6.18
CA GLN A 122 -29.40 34.65 6.58
C GLN A 122 -28.72 34.92 7.93
N GLN A 123 -28.82 34.00 8.90
CA GLN A 123 -28.10 34.08 10.18
C GLN A 123 -26.58 33.90 10.02
N GLY A 124 -26.12 33.16 9.01
CA GLY A 124 -24.71 33.08 8.61
C GLY A 124 -24.16 34.38 8.00
N GLY A 125 -24.99 35.41 7.78
CA GLY A 125 -24.59 36.68 7.16
C GLY A 125 -24.56 36.66 5.64
N PHE A 126 -24.92 35.53 5.01
CA PHE A 126 -24.96 35.40 3.56
C PHE A 126 -26.16 36.18 3.00
N ARG A 127 -25.91 37.09 2.04
CA ARG A 127 -26.97 37.88 1.41
C ARG A 127 -27.76 37.01 0.43
N PRO A 128 -29.10 36.95 0.52
CA PRO A 128 -29.91 36.12 -0.38
C PRO A 128 -29.93 36.66 -1.82
N PHE A 129 -30.34 35.81 -2.77
CA PHE A 129 -30.58 36.19 -4.16
C PHE A 129 -31.94 35.64 -4.65
N PRO A 130 -32.64 36.30 -5.60
CA PRO A 130 -32.21 37.48 -6.33
C PRO A 130 -32.34 38.79 -5.55
N THR A 131 -31.61 39.82 -5.94
CA THR A 131 -31.98 41.21 -5.66
C THR A 131 -33.06 41.68 -6.63
N GLU A 132 -33.76 42.78 -6.30
CA GLU A 132 -34.96 43.26 -7.02
C GLU A 132 -34.74 43.58 -8.52
N GLU A 133 -33.48 43.66 -8.97
CA GLU A 133 -33.08 43.88 -10.37
C GLU A 133 -32.63 42.59 -11.10
N SER A 134 -33.31 41.46 -10.87
CA SER A 134 -33.06 40.22 -11.62
C SER A 134 -33.82 40.17 -12.94
N VAL A 135 -33.10 39.99 -14.05
CA VAL A 135 -33.70 39.54 -15.32
C VAL A 135 -33.78 38.01 -15.25
N LYS A 136 -35.00 37.48 -15.19
CA LYS A 136 -35.30 36.09 -15.55
C LYS A 136 -35.53 36.04 -17.06
N ASP A 137 -34.48 35.65 -17.77
CA ASP A 137 -34.58 35.16 -19.13
C ASP A 137 -34.62 33.64 -19.03
N GLU A 138 -35.74 33.02 -19.41
CA GLU A 138 -35.91 31.57 -19.34
C GLU A 138 -35.37 30.89 -20.61
N ASP A 139 -35.16 31.62 -21.71
CA ASP A 139 -34.70 31.04 -22.97
C ASP A 139 -33.22 30.61 -22.91
N ILE A 140 -32.44 31.14 -21.96
CA ILE A 140 -31.04 30.73 -21.71
C ILE A 140 -30.92 29.29 -21.18
N TYR A 141 -32.00 28.71 -20.65
CA TYR A 141 -32.01 27.33 -20.16
C TYR A 141 -32.30 26.31 -21.29
N ASN A 142 -32.83 26.77 -22.42
CA ASN A 142 -33.10 25.92 -23.57
C ASN A 142 -31.79 25.35 -24.17
N ASN A 143 -31.82 24.10 -24.60
CA ASN A 143 -30.69 23.37 -25.20
C ASN A 143 -29.51 23.03 -24.25
N LEU A 144 -29.58 23.36 -22.95
CA LEU A 144 -28.55 22.93 -21.98
C LEU A 144 -28.42 21.40 -21.89
N GLU A 145 -29.54 20.67 -22.04
CA GLU A 145 -29.60 19.20 -22.11
C GLU A 145 -28.80 18.62 -23.28
N ASP A 146 -28.44 19.43 -24.29
CA ASP A 146 -27.61 19.02 -25.44
C ASP A 146 -26.16 19.44 -25.26
N LEU A 147 -25.90 20.70 -24.87
CA LEU A 147 -24.56 21.20 -24.60
C LEU A 147 -23.82 20.36 -23.54
N ILE A 148 -24.53 19.85 -22.52
CA ILE A 148 -23.94 19.09 -21.40
C ILE A 148 -23.48 17.68 -21.79
N ASP A 149 -23.90 17.18 -22.95
CA ASP A 149 -23.49 15.89 -23.50
C ASP A 149 -22.62 16.03 -24.77
N GLU A 150 -22.38 17.25 -25.25
CA GLU A 150 -21.42 17.58 -26.32
C GLU A 150 -20.10 18.18 -25.77
N GLN A 151 -20.13 18.95 -24.68
CA GLN A 151 -18.92 19.52 -24.07
C GLN A 151 -18.44 18.70 -22.87
N ALA A 152 -17.58 17.72 -23.14
CA ALA A 152 -16.82 17.03 -22.10
C ALA A 152 -15.84 18.00 -21.40
N ALA A 153 -15.82 17.99 -20.07
CA ALA A 153 -15.00 18.90 -19.27
C ALA A 153 -13.51 18.52 -19.31
N ASP A 154 -12.76 19.14 -20.21
CA ASP A 154 -11.29 19.05 -20.27
C ASP A 154 -10.65 19.90 -19.13
N GLY A 155 -10.36 19.28 -17.99
CA GLY A 155 -9.43 19.80 -16.98
C GLY A 155 -10.04 20.62 -15.83
N GLU A 156 -10.82 19.98 -14.96
CA GLU A 156 -11.41 20.59 -13.75
C GLU A 156 -10.68 20.24 -12.43
N ASP A 157 -9.38 19.89 -12.49
CA ASP A 157 -8.61 19.52 -11.28
C ASP A 157 -8.52 20.66 -10.24
N ASP A 158 -8.56 21.93 -10.66
CA ASP A 158 -8.61 23.11 -9.78
C ASP A 158 -10.01 23.40 -9.18
N LEU A 159 -11.10 22.86 -9.74
CA LEU A 159 -12.48 23.25 -9.38
C LEU A 159 -12.80 22.98 -7.90
N TYR A 160 -12.26 21.89 -7.36
CA TYR A 160 -12.56 21.39 -6.03
C TYR A 160 -11.52 21.81 -4.98
N ALA A 161 -10.60 22.74 -5.30
CA ALA A 161 -9.58 23.24 -4.37
C ALA A 161 -10.18 23.79 -3.07
N ALA A 162 -11.34 24.46 -3.15
CA ALA A 162 -12.09 24.94 -1.98
C ALA A 162 -12.72 23.82 -1.13
N VAL A 163 -12.89 22.61 -1.68
CA VAL A 163 -13.42 21.44 -0.96
C VAL A 163 -12.28 20.70 -0.27
N TYR A 164 -11.17 20.44 -0.97
CA TYR A 164 -9.98 19.77 -0.38
C TYR A 164 -9.29 20.63 0.69
N GLY A 165 -9.35 21.96 0.58
CA GLY A 165 -8.74 22.89 1.52
C GLY A 165 -9.41 23.00 2.89
N MET A 166 -10.61 22.44 3.10
CA MET A 166 -11.41 22.74 4.30
C MET A 166 -11.42 21.64 5.37
N GLU A 167 -11.19 20.36 5.05
CA GLU A 167 -11.22 19.28 6.08
C GLU A 167 -10.04 18.29 6.07
N ASP A 168 -9.63 17.71 4.92
CA ASP A 168 -8.72 16.54 4.94
C ASP A 168 -7.21 16.83 4.73
N ASP A 169 -6.78 17.63 3.74
CA ASP A 169 -5.33 17.80 3.45
C ASP A 169 -4.68 19.01 4.17
N TYR A 170 -5.39 20.14 4.32
CA TYR A 170 -4.80 21.36 4.91
C TYR A 170 -4.69 21.32 6.44
N ALA A 171 -5.74 20.88 7.15
CA ALA A 171 -5.73 20.79 8.61
C ALA A 171 -4.62 19.85 9.11
N GLY A 172 -4.52 18.66 8.49
CA GLY A 172 -3.39 17.75 8.71
C GLY A 172 -2.05 18.40 8.34
N GLY A 173 -1.98 19.08 7.18
CA GLY A 173 -0.80 19.82 6.72
C GLY A 173 -0.23 20.75 7.79
N GLU A 174 -1.06 21.62 8.35
CA GLU A 174 -0.68 22.51 9.44
C GLU A 174 -0.23 21.74 10.67
N ILE A 175 -0.98 20.71 11.12
CA ILE A 175 -0.61 19.88 12.29
C ILE A 175 0.80 19.27 12.15
N TYR A 176 1.17 18.77 10.97
CA TYR A 176 2.50 18.20 10.75
C TYR A 176 3.59 19.27 10.84
N GLU A 177 3.44 20.42 10.16
CA GLU A 177 4.45 21.48 10.22
C GLU A 177 4.57 22.08 11.63
N ASP A 178 3.45 22.26 12.33
CA ASP A 178 3.40 22.82 13.70
C ASP A 178 3.82 21.82 14.79
N LEU A 179 4.11 20.57 14.41
CA LEU A 179 4.71 19.51 15.23
C LEU A 179 6.21 19.31 14.92
N MET A 180 6.61 19.49 13.65
CA MET A 180 7.99 19.29 13.17
C MET A 180 8.84 20.58 13.23
N ARG A 181 8.24 21.76 13.37
CA ARG A 181 8.96 23.03 13.51
C ARG A 181 9.83 23.04 14.77
N THR A 182 11.14 22.92 14.59
CA THR A 182 12.12 23.16 15.66
C THR A 182 12.31 24.66 15.91
N GLU A 183 12.49 25.04 17.17
CA GLU A 183 12.84 26.41 17.56
C GLU A 183 14.30 26.73 17.18
N LEU A 184 14.52 27.07 15.92
CA LEU A 184 15.80 27.56 15.44
C LEU A 184 16.08 28.97 16.01
N GLN A 185 16.96 29.05 17.01
CA GLN A 185 17.66 30.30 17.28
C GLN A 185 18.45 30.69 16.01
N PRO A 186 18.29 31.92 15.47
CA PRO A 186 18.95 32.30 14.23
C PRO A 186 20.48 32.33 14.42
N PRO A 187 21.26 31.59 13.62
CA PRO A 187 22.72 31.62 13.73
C PRO A 187 23.29 33.01 13.43
N LEU A 188 24.11 33.52 14.35
CA LEU A 188 24.90 34.73 14.12
C LEU A 188 26.01 34.46 13.10
N GLN A 189 25.74 34.80 11.84
CA GLN A 189 26.69 35.01 10.74
C GLN A 189 27.77 33.92 10.51
N ALA A 190 27.44 32.97 9.65
CA ALA A 190 28.42 32.21 8.86
C ALA A 190 27.82 31.92 7.47
N GLU A 191 28.63 31.54 6.49
CA GLU A 191 28.13 30.90 5.26
C GLU A 191 27.58 29.52 5.63
N VAL A 192 26.25 29.42 5.70
CA VAL A 192 25.59 28.18 6.14
C VAL A 192 25.55 27.18 4.99
N ASP A 193 26.22 26.04 5.16
CA ASP A 193 26.09 24.93 4.21
C ASP A 193 24.65 24.41 4.18
N VAL A 194 23.98 24.62 3.04
CA VAL A 194 22.59 24.22 2.81
C VAL A 194 22.46 22.69 2.81
N ARG A 195 23.50 21.94 2.41
CA ARG A 195 23.51 20.47 2.50
C ARG A 195 23.49 20.02 3.97
N SER A 196 24.32 20.60 4.83
CA SER A 196 24.32 20.36 6.28
C SER A 196 22.96 20.70 6.92
N CYS A 197 22.27 21.75 6.45
CA CYS A 197 20.90 22.05 6.86
C CYS A 197 19.93 20.93 6.47
N CYS A 198 19.94 20.47 5.21
CA CYS A 198 19.08 19.37 4.75
C CYS A 198 19.31 18.08 5.55
N LEU A 199 20.56 17.75 5.89
CA LEU A 199 20.89 16.60 6.74
C LEU A 199 20.38 16.78 8.17
N THR A 200 20.53 18.00 8.72
CA THR A 200 20.05 18.34 10.06
C THR A 200 18.52 18.27 10.15
N GLU A 201 17.80 18.75 9.13
CA GLU A 201 16.35 18.68 9.01
C GLU A 201 15.87 17.22 8.91
N ILE A 202 16.51 16.39 8.08
CA ILE A 202 16.21 14.95 7.99
C ILE A 202 16.35 14.29 9.37
N LYS A 203 17.45 14.57 10.09
CA LYS A 203 17.67 14.04 11.45
C LYS A 203 16.60 14.53 12.43
N GLN A 204 16.43 15.84 12.59
CA GLN A 204 15.54 16.45 13.59
C GLN A 204 14.09 16.03 13.38
N THR A 205 13.62 15.99 12.13
CA THR A 205 12.23 15.61 11.83
C THR A 205 11.99 14.10 11.95
N GLU A 206 13.00 13.25 11.78
CA GLU A 206 12.87 11.80 12.03
C GLU A 206 12.87 11.48 13.53
N GLU A 207 13.72 12.17 14.28
CA GLU A 207 13.78 12.15 15.75
C GLU A 207 12.43 12.61 16.33
N LYS A 208 11.92 13.77 15.88
CA LYS A 208 10.63 14.31 16.34
C LYS A 208 9.42 13.46 15.94
N TYR A 209 9.46 12.85 14.76
CA TYR A 209 8.43 11.90 14.33
C TYR A 209 8.45 10.61 15.17
N THR A 210 9.63 10.09 15.49
CA THR A 210 9.78 8.90 16.35
C THR A 210 9.27 9.16 17.76
N GLU A 211 9.61 10.31 18.37
CA GLU A 211 9.02 10.77 19.64
C GLU A 211 7.49 10.80 19.59
N THR A 212 6.92 11.26 18.46
CA THR A 212 5.47 11.37 18.28
C THR A 212 4.81 9.99 18.25
N LEU A 213 5.36 9.05 17.48
CA LEU A 213 4.88 7.67 17.45
C LEU A 213 4.97 7.00 18.83
N GLU A 214 6.07 7.21 19.56
CA GLU A 214 6.20 6.75 20.95
C GLU A 214 5.17 7.41 21.89
N SER A 215 4.87 8.69 21.69
CA SER A 215 3.87 9.42 22.47
C SER A 215 2.46 8.85 22.28
N ILE A 216 2.10 8.49 21.03
CA ILE A 216 0.85 7.77 20.72
C ILE A 216 0.81 6.41 21.44
N GLU A 217 1.87 5.61 21.34
CA GLU A 217 1.93 4.29 21.99
C GLU A 217 1.88 4.38 23.53
N LYS A 218 2.66 5.28 24.11
CA LYS A 218 2.85 5.43 25.56
C LYS A 218 1.67 6.08 26.27
N TYR A 219 1.13 7.17 25.71
CA TYR A 219 0.11 7.99 26.39
C TYR A 219 -1.31 7.78 25.90
N PHE A 220 -1.53 7.17 24.73
CA PHE A 220 -2.88 6.84 24.23
C PHE A 220 -3.12 5.33 24.18
N LEU A 221 -2.38 4.58 23.36
CA LEU A 221 -2.64 3.15 23.14
C LEU A 221 -2.58 2.34 24.46
N ASN A 222 -1.53 2.51 25.26
CA ASN A 222 -1.39 1.75 26.50
C ASN A 222 -2.45 2.09 27.57
N PRO A 223 -2.80 3.37 27.84
CA PRO A 223 -3.91 3.69 28.74
C PRO A 223 -5.30 3.26 28.22
N LEU A 224 -5.55 3.34 26.91
CA LEU A 224 -6.88 3.05 26.34
C LEU A 224 -7.16 1.55 26.22
N ARG A 225 -6.14 0.67 26.29
CA ARG A 225 -6.30 -0.80 26.44
C ARG A 225 -7.15 -1.23 27.65
N MET A 226 -7.39 -0.35 28.63
CA MET A 226 -8.30 -0.62 29.75
C MET A 226 -9.76 -0.22 29.51
N PHE A 227 -10.04 0.52 28.43
CA PHE A 227 -11.36 1.08 28.10
C PHE A 227 -11.91 0.55 26.76
N PHE A 228 -11.01 0.10 25.87
CA PHE A 228 -11.31 -0.43 24.55
C PHE A 228 -11.19 -1.96 24.58
N SER A 229 -12.07 -2.66 23.86
CA SER A 229 -11.84 -4.07 23.51
C SER A 229 -10.65 -4.20 22.54
N ALA A 230 -10.05 -5.38 22.45
CA ALA A 230 -8.94 -5.64 21.53
C ALA A 230 -9.29 -5.26 20.07
N ALA A 231 -10.50 -5.63 19.61
CA ALA A 231 -10.98 -5.30 18.27
C ALA A 231 -11.26 -3.80 18.05
N GLU A 232 -11.41 -2.99 19.09
CA GLU A 232 -11.46 -1.52 18.99
C GLU A 232 -10.04 -0.94 18.93
N ILE A 233 -9.10 -1.47 19.72
CA ILE A 233 -7.66 -1.10 19.63
C ILE A 233 -7.11 -1.38 18.23
N ASP A 234 -7.33 -2.58 17.70
CA ASP A 234 -6.81 -2.99 16.38
C ASP A 234 -7.42 -2.16 15.23
N LYS A 235 -8.64 -1.65 15.40
CA LYS A 235 -9.29 -0.75 14.43
C LYS A 235 -8.80 0.69 14.53
N VAL A 236 -8.59 1.22 15.73
CA VAL A 236 -8.25 2.64 15.96
C VAL A 236 -6.74 2.90 15.85
N PHE A 237 -5.90 1.94 16.23
CA PHE A 237 -4.43 2.09 16.18
C PHE A 237 -3.77 1.32 15.02
N VAL A 238 -4.52 0.50 14.29
CA VAL A 238 -4.09 -0.22 13.07
C VAL A 238 -2.77 -0.98 13.28
N ASN A 239 -1.63 -0.41 12.86
CA ASN A 239 -0.29 -0.97 13.02
C ASN A 239 0.72 0.07 13.56
N ILE A 240 0.29 1.05 14.36
CA ILE A 240 1.14 2.06 15.02
C ILE A 240 2.34 1.43 15.73
N SER A 241 2.15 0.35 16.49
CA SER A 241 3.27 -0.33 17.19
C SER A 241 4.32 -0.91 16.25
N ASP A 242 4.01 -1.21 14.98
CA ASP A 242 5.00 -1.62 13.99
C ASP A 242 5.69 -0.44 13.32
N LEU A 243 4.96 0.67 13.11
CA LEU A 243 5.55 1.96 12.72
C LEU A 243 6.56 2.43 13.77
N VAL A 244 6.22 2.38 15.07
CA VAL A 244 7.14 2.69 16.18
C VAL A 244 8.44 1.87 16.08
N LYS A 245 8.33 0.55 15.85
CA LYS A 245 9.50 -0.33 15.69
C LYS A 245 10.34 0.03 14.47
N VAL A 246 9.73 0.29 13.31
CA VAL A 246 10.47 0.63 12.08
C VAL A 246 11.17 1.97 12.23
N HIS A 247 10.50 2.99 12.76
CA HIS A 247 11.05 4.35 12.86
C HIS A 247 12.10 4.50 13.96
N LYS A 248 12.00 3.77 15.08
CA LYS A 248 13.11 3.69 16.06
C LYS A 248 14.42 3.22 15.44
N ASN A 249 14.37 2.18 14.62
CA ASN A 249 15.57 1.66 13.95
C ASN A 249 16.04 2.61 12.83
N LEU A 250 15.12 3.19 12.04
CA LEU A 250 15.45 4.17 11.00
C LEU A 250 16.12 5.43 11.58
N MET A 251 15.59 5.96 12.68
CA MET A 251 16.15 7.10 13.41
C MET A 251 17.59 6.81 13.85
N VAL A 252 17.85 5.66 14.48
CA VAL A 252 19.20 5.28 14.92
C VAL A 252 20.17 5.13 13.75
N ASP A 253 19.76 4.45 12.67
CA ASP A 253 20.59 4.28 11.47
C ASP A 253 20.90 5.63 10.78
N VAL A 254 19.92 6.53 10.70
CA VAL A 254 20.07 7.89 10.14
C VAL A 254 20.98 8.75 11.02
N GLN A 255 20.83 8.67 12.35
CA GLN A 255 21.70 9.38 13.29
C GLN A 255 23.16 8.90 13.20
N ASP A 256 23.41 7.59 13.16
CA ASP A 256 24.76 7.03 12.96
C ASP A 256 25.36 7.46 11.60
N SER A 257 24.56 7.44 10.54
CA SER A 257 25.00 7.87 9.21
C SER A 257 25.45 9.33 9.19
N ILE A 258 24.64 10.23 9.75
CA ILE A 258 24.91 11.68 9.71
C ILE A 258 26.05 12.06 10.67
N LEU A 259 26.08 11.50 11.88
CA LEU A 259 27.05 11.89 12.92
C LEU A 259 28.40 11.17 12.79
N ASN A 260 28.41 9.88 12.45
CA ASN A 260 29.62 9.05 12.49
C ASN A 260 30.17 8.70 11.09
N ARG A 261 29.41 8.94 10.02
CA ARG A 261 29.76 8.52 8.64
C ARG A 261 29.60 9.62 7.58
N ASN A 262 29.47 10.88 7.99
CA ASN A 262 29.33 12.05 7.11
C ASN A 262 28.21 11.91 6.04
N ALA A 263 27.13 11.21 6.41
CA ALA A 263 25.99 10.85 5.56
C ALA A 263 26.30 10.00 4.31
N LEU A 264 27.52 9.51 4.11
CA LEU A 264 27.95 8.81 2.88
C LEU A 264 27.21 7.50 2.61
N ASN A 265 26.58 6.89 3.62
CA ASN A 265 25.75 5.69 3.50
C ASN A 265 24.24 5.97 3.63
N LEU A 266 23.81 7.23 3.73
CA LEU A 266 22.42 7.61 4.00
C LEU A 266 21.47 7.10 2.91
N TYR A 267 21.92 7.15 1.65
CA TYR A 267 21.17 6.60 0.51
C TYR A 267 20.84 5.10 0.68
N GLN A 268 21.80 4.31 1.20
CA GLN A 268 21.64 2.87 1.37
C GLN A 268 20.65 2.55 2.48
N ILE A 269 20.55 3.41 3.51
CA ILE A 269 19.54 3.28 4.56
C ILE A 269 18.14 3.43 3.96
N PHE A 270 17.85 4.52 3.24
CA PHE A 270 16.53 4.70 2.61
C PHE A 270 16.18 3.58 1.62
N ILE A 271 17.14 3.06 0.86
CA ILE A 271 16.94 1.88 0.00
C ILE A 271 16.58 0.63 0.84
N ASN A 272 17.32 0.35 1.91
CA ASN A 272 17.08 -0.80 2.79
C ASN A 272 15.74 -0.71 3.56
N TYR A 273 15.31 0.50 3.92
CA TYR A 273 14.04 0.73 4.62
C TYR A 273 12.83 0.81 3.69
N LYS A 274 13.01 1.00 2.38
CA LYS A 274 11.91 1.04 1.39
C LYS A 274 10.89 -0.08 1.61
N GLU A 275 11.35 -1.34 1.71
CA GLU A 275 10.47 -2.50 1.90
C GLU A 275 9.84 -2.54 3.30
N ARG A 276 10.60 -2.14 4.33
CA ARG A 276 10.10 -2.06 5.73
C ARG A 276 8.99 -1.02 5.88
N LEU A 277 9.05 0.06 5.11
CA LEU A 277 8.07 1.14 5.09
C LEU A 277 6.79 0.78 4.30
N LEU A 278 6.69 -0.38 3.66
CA LEU A 278 5.45 -0.75 2.94
C LEU A 278 4.29 -1.09 3.89
N ILE A 279 4.55 -1.22 5.19
CA ILE A 279 3.52 -1.26 6.24
C ILE A 279 2.66 0.02 6.30
N TYR A 280 3.11 1.14 5.72
CA TYR A 280 2.28 2.34 5.53
C TYR A 280 1.08 2.10 4.61
N GLY A 281 1.13 1.12 3.69
CA GLY A 281 -0.04 0.75 2.89
C GLY A 281 -1.21 0.27 3.75
N ILE A 282 -0.92 -0.53 4.80
CA ILE A 282 -1.93 -0.99 5.76
C ILE A 282 -2.43 0.17 6.63
N TYR A 283 -1.56 1.13 6.97
CA TYR A 283 -1.94 2.29 7.76
C TYR A 283 -2.85 3.25 6.98
N CYS A 284 -2.40 3.75 5.84
CA CYS A 284 -3.08 4.77 5.06
C CYS A 284 -4.39 4.27 4.42
N SER A 285 -4.54 2.96 4.20
CA SER A 285 -5.83 2.37 3.79
C SER A 285 -6.89 2.31 4.90
N ARG A 286 -6.48 2.41 6.16
CA ARG A 286 -7.36 2.19 7.33
C ARG A 286 -7.52 3.42 8.23
N VAL A 287 -6.63 4.41 8.15
CA VAL A 287 -6.65 5.60 9.02
C VAL A 287 -7.97 6.39 8.96
N GLU A 288 -8.61 6.50 7.79
CA GLU A 288 -9.94 7.13 7.65
C GLU A 288 -11.02 6.39 8.45
N ILE A 289 -10.97 5.05 8.46
CA ILE A 289 -11.88 4.17 9.20
C ILE A 289 -11.54 4.21 10.70
N ALA A 290 -10.26 4.23 11.05
CA ALA A 290 -9.77 4.33 12.42
C ALA A 290 -10.29 5.61 13.12
N ILE A 291 -10.22 6.75 12.42
CA ILE A 291 -10.75 8.03 12.90
C ILE A 291 -12.28 7.98 13.00
N ALA A 292 -13.00 7.42 12.02
CA ALA A 292 -14.46 7.30 12.08
C ALA A 292 -14.94 6.38 13.23
N VAL A 293 -14.21 5.30 13.53
CA VAL A 293 -14.47 4.42 14.68
C VAL A 293 -14.15 5.14 16.00
N LEU A 294 -13.06 5.90 16.07
CA LEU A 294 -12.73 6.72 17.23
C LEU A 294 -13.80 7.80 17.50
N ASP A 295 -14.27 8.51 16.47
CA ASP A 295 -15.35 9.49 16.55
C ASP A 295 -16.66 8.87 17.07
N LEU A 296 -16.99 7.65 16.62
CA LEU A 296 -18.18 6.91 17.07
C LEU A 296 -18.05 6.50 18.54
N ILE A 297 -16.93 5.90 18.93
CA ILE A 297 -16.66 5.50 20.31
C ILE A 297 -16.73 6.72 21.25
N CYS A 298 -16.19 7.87 20.84
CA CYS A 298 -16.27 9.12 21.61
C CYS A 298 -17.70 9.68 21.78
N LYS A 299 -18.65 9.32 20.90
CA LYS A 299 -20.07 9.69 21.01
C LYS A 299 -20.86 8.72 21.89
N GLU A 300 -20.47 7.45 21.92
CA GLU A 300 -21.14 6.39 22.70
C GLU A 300 -20.59 6.25 24.14
N LYS A 301 -19.30 6.53 24.35
CA LYS A 301 -18.58 6.26 25.61
C LYS A 301 -17.95 7.55 26.18
N GLU A 302 -18.68 8.21 27.07
CA GLU A 302 -18.26 9.46 27.73
C GLU A 302 -16.99 9.28 28.60
N ASP A 303 -16.79 8.10 29.19
CA ASP A 303 -15.60 7.75 29.94
C ASP A 303 -14.35 7.67 29.05
N VAL A 304 -14.48 7.08 27.84
CA VAL A 304 -13.44 7.13 26.80
C VAL A 304 -13.17 8.56 26.37
N ARG A 305 -14.21 9.37 26.14
CA ARG A 305 -14.07 10.77 25.71
C ARG A 305 -13.27 11.60 26.71
N LEU A 306 -13.59 11.49 28.00
CA LEU A 306 -12.86 12.11 29.10
C LEU A 306 -11.42 11.55 29.24
N LYS A 307 -11.23 10.24 28.99
CA LYS A 307 -9.90 9.63 29.03
C LYS A 307 -8.99 10.13 27.90
N LEU A 308 -9.52 10.36 26.71
CA LEU A 308 -8.79 10.93 25.58
C LEU A 308 -8.32 12.37 25.84
N GLU A 309 -9.15 13.18 26.50
CA GLU A 309 -8.72 14.50 26.99
C GLU A 309 -7.58 14.40 28.01
N GLU A 310 -7.65 13.47 28.97
CA GLU A 310 -6.60 13.23 29.95
C GLU A 310 -5.28 12.79 29.28
N CYS A 311 -5.36 11.90 28.30
CA CYS A 311 -4.22 11.43 27.51
C CYS A 311 -3.57 12.57 26.70
N SER A 312 -4.37 13.40 26.01
CA SER A 312 -3.87 14.56 25.26
C SER A 312 -3.19 15.59 26.18
N LYS A 313 -3.82 15.92 27.32
CA LYS A 313 -3.23 16.80 28.35
C LYS A 313 -1.90 16.27 28.90
N ARG A 314 -1.73 14.94 29.00
CA ARG A 314 -0.46 14.29 29.42
C ARG A 314 0.59 14.18 28.32
N ALA A 315 0.18 14.05 27.06
CA ALA A 315 1.07 13.81 25.93
C ALA A 315 1.67 15.10 25.34
N ASN A 316 0.88 16.18 25.28
CA ASN A 316 1.23 17.42 24.57
C ASN A 316 0.55 18.67 25.15
N ASN A 317 0.22 18.66 26.45
CA ASN A 317 -0.53 19.72 27.16
C ASN A 317 -1.92 20.06 26.57
N GLY A 318 -2.46 19.21 25.69
CA GLY A 318 -3.73 19.46 25.00
C GLY A 318 -3.61 20.18 23.65
N LYS A 319 -2.39 20.36 23.09
CA LYS A 319 -2.20 20.96 21.76
C LYS A 319 -2.77 20.08 20.63
N PHE A 320 -2.68 18.76 20.76
CA PHE A 320 -3.12 17.80 19.73
C PHE A 320 -3.91 16.64 20.33
N THR A 321 -5.04 16.30 19.72
CA THR A 321 -5.87 15.15 20.07
C THR A 321 -5.33 13.85 19.46
N LEU A 322 -5.89 12.69 19.85
CA LEU A 322 -5.53 11.42 19.19
C LEU A 322 -5.90 11.42 17.70
N ARG A 323 -7.01 12.05 17.31
CA ARG A 323 -7.47 12.17 15.91
C ARG A 323 -6.41 12.86 15.06
N ASP A 324 -5.87 13.97 15.55
CA ASP A 324 -4.83 14.76 14.88
C ASP A 324 -3.53 13.95 14.72
N LEU A 325 -3.10 13.31 15.80
CA LEU A 325 -1.88 12.50 15.84
C LEU A 325 -1.94 11.26 14.94
N LEU A 326 -3.13 10.72 14.66
CA LEU A 326 -3.31 9.59 13.74
C LEU A 326 -3.13 9.98 12.26
N VAL A 327 -3.20 11.26 11.88
CA VAL A 327 -2.96 11.70 10.49
C VAL A 327 -1.46 11.79 10.17
N VAL A 328 -0.65 12.22 11.15
CA VAL A 328 0.80 12.50 11.03
C VAL A 328 1.60 11.41 10.28
N PRO A 329 1.38 10.09 10.49
CA PRO A 329 2.12 9.06 9.76
C PRO A 329 1.92 9.08 8.25
N MET A 330 0.68 9.27 7.78
CA MET A 330 0.37 9.35 6.34
C MET A 330 1.09 10.52 5.67
N GLN A 331 1.36 11.58 6.43
CA GLN A 331 2.08 12.74 5.94
C GLN A 331 3.60 12.52 5.93
N ARG A 332 4.16 11.94 7.00
CA ARG A 332 5.61 11.69 7.11
C ARG A 332 6.15 10.88 5.93
N VAL A 333 5.45 9.82 5.53
CA VAL A 333 5.90 8.95 4.42
C VAL A 333 5.98 9.69 3.08
N LEU A 334 5.19 10.75 2.89
CA LEU A 334 5.21 11.61 1.70
C LEU A 334 6.31 12.70 1.77
N LYS A 335 6.87 13.01 2.95
CA LYS A 335 7.94 14.01 3.08
C LYS A 335 9.33 13.48 2.70
N TYR A 336 9.59 12.17 2.81
CA TYR A 336 10.93 11.60 2.54
C TYR A 336 11.48 11.92 1.15
N HIS A 337 10.64 11.88 0.11
CA HIS A 337 11.10 12.21 -1.24
C HIS A 337 11.34 13.71 -1.44
N LEU A 338 10.68 14.59 -0.67
CA LEU A 338 10.92 16.04 -0.72
C LEU A 338 12.26 16.39 -0.05
N LEU A 339 12.49 15.84 1.14
CA LEU A 339 13.75 15.99 1.90
C LEU A 339 14.96 15.48 1.11
N LEU A 340 14.85 14.29 0.50
CA LEU A 340 15.90 13.76 -0.36
C LEU A 340 16.08 14.55 -1.67
N GLN A 341 15.02 15.16 -2.21
CA GLN A 341 15.10 15.97 -3.43
C GLN A 341 15.89 17.27 -3.19
N GLU A 342 15.66 17.97 -2.08
CA GLU A 342 16.41 19.18 -1.73
C GLU A 342 17.86 18.82 -1.31
N LEU A 343 18.09 17.70 -0.61
CA LEU A 343 19.44 17.19 -0.36
C LEU A 343 20.20 16.87 -1.67
N VAL A 344 19.56 16.19 -2.63
CA VAL A 344 20.16 15.89 -3.96
C VAL A 344 20.51 17.17 -4.71
N LYS A 345 19.67 18.21 -4.65
CA LYS A 345 19.90 19.51 -5.29
C LYS A 345 21.21 20.14 -4.80
N HIS A 346 21.41 20.23 -3.49
CA HIS A 346 22.60 20.80 -2.83
C HIS A 346 23.78 19.83 -2.68
N THR A 347 23.71 18.63 -3.27
CA THR A 347 24.87 17.71 -3.31
C THR A 347 25.76 18.01 -4.52
N HIS A 348 27.02 18.37 -4.29
CA HIS A 348 27.96 18.70 -5.38
C HIS A 348 28.78 17.49 -5.87
N ASP A 349 29.08 16.51 -5.02
CA ASP A 349 29.80 15.30 -5.45
C ASP A 349 28.94 14.44 -6.39
N ALA A 350 29.52 14.02 -7.52
CA ALA A 350 28.79 13.31 -8.56
C ALA A 350 28.41 11.86 -8.16
N SER A 351 29.20 11.21 -7.31
CA SER A 351 28.94 9.85 -6.85
C SER A 351 27.82 9.85 -5.82
N ASP A 352 27.91 10.69 -4.79
CA ASP A 352 26.88 10.86 -3.76
C ASP A 352 25.57 11.38 -4.35
N LYS A 353 25.61 12.36 -5.27
CA LYS A 353 24.40 12.84 -5.98
C LYS A 353 23.74 11.74 -6.82
N SER A 354 24.51 10.80 -7.37
CA SER A 354 23.98 9.63 -8.08
C SER A 354 23.35 8.62 -7.11
N ASN A 355 24.04 8.30 -6.01
CA ASN A 355 23.56 7.37 -4.99
C ASN A 355 22.28 7.88 -4.30
N LEU A 356 22.24 9.17 -3.93
CA LEU A 356 21.07 9.83 -3.36
C LEU A 356 19.89 9.93 -4.34
N LYS A 357 20.13 10.00 -5.66
CA LYS A 357 19.04 9.88 -6.66
C LYS A 357 18.36 8.51 -6.61
N ILE A 358 19.13 7.42 -6.45
CA ILE A 358 18.56 6.06 -6.31
C ILE A 358 17.69 5.96 -5.05
N ALA A 359 18.13 6.55 -3.94
CA ALA A 359 17.32 6.62 -2.71
C ALA A 359 16.07 7.52 -2.85
N LEU A 360 16.19 8.65 -3.54
CA LEU A 360 15.07 9.53 -3.87
C LEU A 360 14.02 8.80 -4.70
N ASP A 361 14.42 8.07 -5.75
CA ASP A 361 13.49 7.32 -6.59
C ASP A 361 12.89 6.10 -5.86
N ALA A 362 13.62 5.49 -4.92
CA ALA A 362 13.06 4.50 -4.00
C ALA A 362 11.97 5.08 -3.09
N MET A 363 12.12 6.30 -2.58
CA MET A 363 11.10 6.99 -1.77
C MET A 363 9.93 7.54 -2.60
N LYS A 364 10.16 7.96 -3.85
CA LYS A 364 9.06 8.27 -4.79
C LYS A 364 8.19 7.04 -5.08
N ASP A 365 8.80 5.87 -5.30
CA ASP A 365 8.05 4.63 -5.53
C ASP A 365 7.25 4.19 -4.30
N LEU A 366 7.76 4.43 -3.09
CA LEU A 366 7.04 4.26 -1.83
C LEU A 366 5.83 5.21 -1.72
N ALA A 367 6.00 6.50 -2.01
CA ALA A 367 4.90 7.48 -1.99
C ALA A 367 3.84 7.16 -3.06
N GLN A 368 4.25 6.79 -4.28
CA GLN A 368 3.34 6.31 -5.32
C GLN A 368 2.62 5.03 -4.88
N TYR A 369 3.30 4.07 -4.23
CA TYR A 369 2.66 2.88 -3.69
C TYR A 369 1.56 3.24 -2.67
N VAL A 370 1.83 4.11 -1.70
CA VAL A 370 0.83 4.56 -0.71
C VAL A 370 -0.37 5.23 -1.37
N ASN A 371 -0.15 6.07 -2.40
CA ASN A 371 -1.22 6.75 -3.12
C ASN A 371 -2.10 5.78 -3.93
N GLU A 372 -1.53 4.78 -4.60
CA GLU A 372 -2.30 3.73 -5.27
C GLU A 372 -3.06 2.84 -4.28
N VAL A 373 -2.51 2.60 -3.09
CA VAL A 373 -3.22 1.86 -2.02
C VAL A 373 -4.43 2.65 -1.51
N LYS A 374 -4.34 3.99 -1.34
CA LYS A 374 -5.53 4.81 -1.02
C LYS A 374 -6.56 4.74 -2.16
N ARG A 375 -6.13 4.93 -3.41
CA ARG A 375 -7.02 4.89 -4.60
C ARG A 375 -7.73 3.55 -4.74
N ASP A 376 -7.05 2.42 -4.55
CA ASP A 376 -7.69 1.10 -4.60
C ASP A 376 -8.73 0.92 -3.48
N ASN A 377 -8.54 1.51 -2.30
CA ASN A 377 -9.55 1.48 -1.24
C ASN A 377 -10.76 2.41 -1.53
N GLU A 378 -10.57 3.50 -2.26
CA GLU A 378 -11.67 4.30 -2.82
C GLU A 378 -12.43 3.49 -3.87
N THR A 379 -11.73 2.83 -4.81
CA THR A 379 -12.34 1.96 -5.82
C THR A 379 -13.08 0.76 -5.19
N LEU A 380 -12.55 0.14 -4.13
CA LEU A 380 -13.24 -0.95 -3.43
C LEU A 380 -14.50 -0.46 -2.68
N ARG A 381 -14.49 0.76 -2.13
CA ARG A 381 -15.68 1.44 -1.57
C ARG A 381 -16.72 1.77 -2.66
N GLU A 382 -16.28 2.09 -3.87
CA GLU A 382 -17.14 2.31 -5.04
C GLU A 382 -17.83 1.00 -5.48
N ILE A 383 -17.04 -0.08 -5.61
CA ILE A 383 -17.51 -1.41 -6.00
C ILE A 383 -18.56 -1.94 -5.00
N ASP A 384 -18.35 -1.76 -3.69
CA ASP A 384 -19.34 -2.15 -2.67
C ASP A 384 -20.63 -1.31 -2.75
N GLN A 385 -20.54 -0.01 -3.08
CA GLN A 385 -21.72 0.83 -3.32
C GLN A 385 -22.53 0.36 -4.53
N TYR A 386 -21.89 0.01 -5.65
CA TYR A 386 -22.57 -0.62 -6.80
C TYR A 386 -23.18 -1.98 -6.44
N GLN A 387 -22.47 -2.81 -5.66
CA GLN A 387 -22.94 -4.13 -5.30
C GLN A 387 -24.17 -4.11 -4.38
N ARG A 388 -24.35 -3.04 -3.61
CA ARG A 388 -25.55 -2.80 -2.78
C ARG A 388 -26.74 -2.23 -3.55
N SER A 389 -26.52 -1.56 -4.69
CA SER A 389 -27.59 -0.94 -5.49
C SER A 389 -28.09 -1.79 -6.67
N ILE A 390 -27.35 -2.84 -7.05
CA ILE A 390 -27.73 -3.77 -8.13
C ILE A 390 -28.34 -5.06 -7.57
N GLU A 391 -29.65 -5.20 -7.73
CA GLU A 391 -30.44 -6.38 -7.40
C GLU A 391 -30.21 -7.53 -8.41
N ASN A 392 -30.35 -8.77 -7.93
CA ASN A 392 -30.20 -10.02 -8.72
C ASN A 392 -28.78 -10.29 -9.27
N LEU A 393 -27.73 -9.69 -8.71
CA LEU A 393 -26.35 -10.10 -8.99
C LEU A 393 -26.13 -11.58 -8.62
N ASN A 394 -25.45 -12.32 -9.51
CA ASN A 394 -25.14 -13.75 -9.34
C ASN A 394 -23.69 -14.02 -8.89
N GLN A 395 -22.84 -12.99 -8.89
CA GLN A 395 -21.44 -13.03 -8.47
C GLN A 395 -20.99 -11.62 -8.02
N PRO A 396 -20.00 -11.50 -7.12
CA PRO A 396 -19.63 -10.21 -6.54
C PRO A 396 -18.82 -9.35 -7.51
N LEU A 397 -19.12 -8.04 -7.58
CA LEU A 397 -18.62 -7.14 -8.63
C LEU A 397 -17.08 -7.02 -8.65
N ILE A 398 -16.42 -7.23 -7.51
CA ILE A 398 -14.96 -7.22 -7.36
C ILE A 398 -14.24 -8.18 -8.33
N THR A 399 -14.88 -9.27 -8.77
CA THR A 399 -14.26 -10.21 -9.72
C THR A 399 -14.13 -9.64 -11.13
N PHE A 400 -14.81 -8.54 -11.45
CA PHE A 400 -14.76 -7.91 -12.78
C PHE A 400 -13.66 -6.85 -12.93
N GLY A 401 -12.86 -6.60 -11.89
CA GLY A 401 -11.79 -5.59 -11.89
C GLY A 401 -12.27 -4.19 -11.49
N ARG A 402 -11.57 -3.15 -11.94
CA ARG A 402 -11.94 -1.75 -11.62
C ARG A 402 -13.08 -1.29 -12.55
N PRO A 403 -14.03 -0.48 -12.06
CA PRO A 403 -14.99 0.21 -12.91
C PRO A 403 -14.31 1.12 -13.94
N LYS A 404 -15.06 1.50 -14.96
CA LYS A 404 -14.68 2.43 -16.05
C LYS A 404 -15.74 3.52 -16.28
N GLY A 405 -16.91 3.36 -15.68
CA GLY A 405 -18.05 4.25 -15.80
C GLY A 405 -19.37 3.49 -15.82
N ASP A 406 -20.44 4.21 -15.53
CA ASP A 406 -21.81 3.76 -15.61
C ASP A 406 -22.67 4.77 -16.38
N GLY A 407 -23.82 4.35 -16.90
CA GLY A 407 -24.78 5.28 -17.49
C GLY A 407 -25.89 4.65 -18.34
N GLU A 408 -26.83 5.49 -18.75
CA GLU A 408 -27.97 5.10 -19.57
C GLU A 408 -27.62 4.91 -21.06
N VAL A 409 -28.04 3.77 -21.61
CA VAL A 409 -27.78 3.33 -22.99
C VAL A 409 -29.02 2.67 -23.61
N ARG A 410 -29.13 2.73 -24.94
CA ARG A 410 -30.15 1.97 -25.68
C ARG A 410 -29.51 0.75 -26.33
N ILE A 411 -30.00 -0.44 -25.99
CA ILE A 411 -29.44 -1.70 -26.47
C ILE A 411 -30.41 -2.37 -27.46
N ILE A 412 -29.88 -2.87 -28.58
CA ILE A 412 -30.54 -3.88 -29.41
C ILE A 412 -29.79 -5.21 -29.24
N SER A 413 -30.51 -6.33 -29.15
CA SER A 413 -29.95 -7.67 -29.11
C SER A 413 -30.06 -8.36 -30.48
N SER A 414 -29.16 -9.28 -30.77
CA SER A 414 -29.28 -10.21 -31.90
C SER A 414 -30.54 -11.08 -31.82
N VAL A 415 -31.12 -11.25 -30.62
CA VAL A 415 -32.35 -12.01 -30.36
C VAL A 415 -33.59 -11.11 -30.33
N ASP A 416 -33.57 -10.03 -29.56
CA ASP A 416 -34.62 -8.99 -29.58
C ASP A 416 -34.16 -7.74 -30.32
N LYS A 417 -34.73 -7.53 -31.51
CA LYS A 417 -34.43 -6.39 -32.39
C LYS A 417 -35.05 -5.06 -31.94
N ARG A 418 -35.77 -5.01 -30.82
CA ARG A 418 -36.30 -3.77 -30.23
C ARG A 418 -35.17 -2.99 -29.55
N LYS A 419 -35.18 -1.66 -29.67
CA LYS A 419 -34.36 -0.79 -28.80
C LYS A 419 -34.91 -0.87 -27.38
N GLN A 420 -34.04 -1.23 -26.42
CA GLN A 420 -34.36 -1.35 -25.01
C GLN A 420 -33.54 -0.31 -24.22
N ASP A 421 -34.20 0.59 -23.48
CA ASP A 421 -33.51 1.49 -22.54
C ASP A 421 -32.94 0.69 -21.36
N ARG A 422 -31.66 0.86 -21.06
CA ARG A 422 -30.90 0.13 -20.02
C ARG A 422 -29.92 1.08 -19.33
N HIS A 423 -29.46 0.68 -18.15
CA HIS A 423 -28.26 1.24 -17.53
C HIS A 423 -27.15 0.19 -17.64
N ILE A 424 -25.92 0.60 -17.94
CA ILE A 424 -24.76 -0.29 -17.90
C ILE A 424 -23.77 0.16 -16.85
N PHE A 425 -23.09 -0.79 -16.22
CA PHE A 425 -21.88 -0.59 -15.42
C PHE A 425 -20.74 -1.34 -16.12
N LEU A 426 -19.71 -0.62 -16.58
CA LEU A 426 -18.56 -1.21 -17.25
C LEU A 426 -17.40 -1.37 -16.26
N PHE A 427 -16.83 -2.57 -16.24
CA PHE A 427 -15.62 -2.93 -15.49
C PHE A 427 -14.52 -3.38 -16.46
N ASP A 428 -13.30 -3.61 -15.97
CA ASP A 428 -12.20 -4.14 -16.79
C ASP A 428 -12.58 -5.43 -17.54
N VAL A 429 -13.36 -6.31 -16.91
CA VAL A 429 -13.61 -7.68 -17.41
C VAL A 429 -15.05 -7.90 -17.87
N ALA A 430 -16.03 -7.07 -17.47
CA ALA A 430 -17.43 -7.29 -17.82
C ALA A 430 -18.27 -6.01 -17.94
N VAL A 431 -19.42 -6.12 -18.63
CA VAL A 431 -20.51 -5.12 -18.61
C VAL A 431 -21.70 -5.70 -17.87
N ILE A 432 -22.16 -5.04 -16.81
CA ILE A 432 -23.39 -5.41 -16.10
C ILE A 432 -24.55 -4.62 -16.73
N VAL A 433 -25.44 -5.31 -17.44
CA VAL A 433 -26.62 -4.71 -18.08
C VAL A 433 -27.78 -4.74 -17.12
N CYS A 434 -28.28 -3.57 -16.73
CA CYS A 434 -29.34 -3.39 -15.74
C CYS A 434 -30.58 -2.73 -16.34
N LYS A 435 -31.74 -3.02 -15.76
CA LYS A 435 -32.95 -2.21 -15.90
C LYS A 435 -33.11 -1.36 -14.65
N ARG A 436 -33.09 -0.04 -14.79
CA ARG A 436 -33.22 0.89 -13.68
C ARG A 436 -34.61 0.86 -13.04
N ARG A 437 -34.68 0.98 -11.70
CA ARG A 437 -35.88 0.90 -10.85
C ARG A 437 -35.87 2.03 -9.81
N GLY A 438 -36.05 3.26 -10.30
CA GLY A 438 -35.89 4.47 -9.49
C GLY A 438 -34.41 4.70 -9.18
N ASP A 439 -34.02 4.35 -7.96
CA ASP A 439 -32.66 4.48 -7.44
C ASP A 439 -31.89 3.14 -7.38
N ASN A 440 -32.62 2.01 -7.43
CA ASN A 440 -32.04 0.67 -7.55
C ASN A 440 -31.90 0.23 -9.01
N TYR A 441 -31.11 -0.80 -9.24
CA TYR A 441 -30.81 -1.37 -10.56
C TYR A 441 -31.11 -2.86 -10.57
N GLU A 442 -31.96 -3.31 -11.48
CA GLU A 442 -32.35 -4.72 -11.61
C GLU A 442 -31.48 -5.39 -12.67
N MET A 443 -30.56 -6.28 -12.31
CA MET A 443 -29.68 -6.97 -13.27
C MET A 443 -30.49 -7.73 -14.34
N LYS A 444 -30.01 -7.69 -15.59
CA LYS A 444 -30.63 -8.33 -16.76
C LYS A 444 -29.67 -9.21 -17.57
N ASP A 445 -28.42 -8.79 -17.73
CA ASP A 445 -27.40 -9.56 -18.46
C ASP A 445 -25.98 -9.20 -17.96
N ILE A 446 -25.00 -10.07 -18.18
CA ILE A 446 -23.58 -9.84 -17.86
C ILE A 446 -22.73 -10.23 -19.07
N LEU A 447 -22.13 -9.23 -19.71
CA LEU A 447 -21.32 -9.41 -20.91
C LEU A 447 -19.85 -9.58 -20.52
N ASP A 448 -19.35 -10.81 -20.44
CA ASP A 448 -17.94 -11.11 -20.16
C ASP A 448 -17.03 -10.74 -21.34
N LEU A 449 -16.29 -9.64 -21.19
CA LEU A 449 -15.43 -9.08 -22.21
C LEU A 449 -14.23 -9.98 -22.58
N ASN A 450 -13.97 -11.07 -21.83
CA ASN A 450 -13.07 -12.15 -22.28
C ASN A 450 -13.53 -12.84 -23.57
N TYR A 451 -14.80 -12.68 -23.97
CA TYR A 451 -15.38 -13.38 -25.13
C TYR A 451 -16.02 -12.47 -26.17
N PHE A 452 -16.11 -11.16 -25.91
CA PHE A 452 -16.61 -10.18 -26.87
C PHE A 452 -15.47 -9.46 -27.61
N LYS A 453 -15.84 -8.82 -28.72
CA LYS A 453 -15.06 -7.82 -29.46
C LYS A 453 -15.92 -6.58 -29.67
N ILE A 454 -15.28 -5.42 -29.65
CA ILE A 454 -15.91 -4.13 -29.95
C ILE A 454 -15.70 -3.82 -31.42
N THR A 455 -16.69 -3.22 -32.08
CA THR A 455 -16.59 -2.79 -33.48
C THR A 455 -17.42 -1.53 -33.66
N ASN A 456 -16.76 -0.40 -33.89
CA ASN A 456 -17.40 0.88 -34.13
C ASN A 456 -18.40 0.76 -35.30
N ASN A 457 -19.64 1.20 -35.13
CA ASN A 457 -20.60 1.28 -36.23
C ASN A 457 -20.42 2.63 -36.93
N PRO A 458 -19.98 2.69 -38.21
CA PRO A 458 -19.97 3.90 -39.01
C PRO A 458 -21.38 4.22 -39.54
N THR A 459 -22.37 4.33 -38.65
CA THR A 459 -23.65 4.97 -38.95
C THR A 459 -23.37 6.35 -39.53
N SER A 460 -23.96 6.65 -40.68
CA SER A 460 -23.69 7.91 -41.39
C SER A 460 -24.09 9.12 -40.55
N ASP A 461 -23.16 10.08 -40.38
CA ASP A 461 -23.36 11.40 -39.75
C ASP A 461 -24.42 12.30 -40.45
N ARG A 462 -25.21 11.75 -41.38
CA ARG A 462 -26.30 12.45 -42.10
C ARG A 462 -27.50 12.77 -41.22
N ASP A 463 -27.76 11.95 -40.20
CA ASP A 463 -28.85 12.16 -39.24
C ASP A 463 -28.26 12.49 -37.86
N ALA A 464 -28.01 13.78 -37.61
CA ALA A 464 -27.57 14.31 -36.31
C ALA A 464 -28.72 14.27 -35.27
N LYS A 465 -29.11 13.06 -34.87
CA LYS A 465 -30.31 12.78 -34.08
C LYS A 465 -29.97 12.00 -32.82
N LYS A 466 -30.48 12.48 -31.67
CA LYS A 466 -30.28 11.83 -30.36
C LYS A 466 -30.58 10.32 -30.46
N TRP A 467 -29.70 9.48 -29.91
CA TRP A 467 -29.82 8.00 -29.89
C TRP A 467 -29.64 7.26 -31.23
N CYS A 468 -28.99 7.90 -32.22
CA CYS A 468 -28.52 7.23 -33.45
C CYS A 468 -27.03 6.84 -33.42
N TYR A 469 -26.22 7.41 -32.52
CA TYR A 469 -24.79 7.11 -32.42
C TYR A 469 -24.58 5.77 -31.71
N GLY A 470 -24.02 4.76 -32.38
CA GLY A 470 -23.79 3.46 -31.75
C GLY A 470 -22.52 2.71 -32.15
N PHE A 471 -22.27 1.59 -31.47
CA PHE A 471 -21.25 0.59 -31.83
C PHE A 471 -21.69 -0.82 -31.44
N TYR A 472 -21.07 -1.83 -32.07
CA TYR A 472 -21.38 -3.23 -31.85
C TYR A 472 -20.48 -3.87 -30.79
N VAL A 473 -21.08 -4.66 -29.91
CA VAL A 473 -20.41 -5.55 -28.94
C VAL A 473 -20.79 -6.98 -29.33
N THR A 474 -19.88 -7.69 -30.00
CA THR A 474 -20.18 -9.00 -30.62
C THR A 474 -19.36 -10.13 -30.02
N HIS A 475 -20.00 -11.27 -29.76
CA HIS A 475 -19.32 -12.45 -29.25
C HIS A 475 -18.35 -12.97 -30.33
N GLN A 476 -17.13 -13.34 -29.95
CA GLN A 476 -16.08 -13.73 -30.91
C GLN A 476 -16.43 -14.99 -31.71
N GLN A 477 -17.30 -15.84 -31.18
CA GLN A 477 -17.83 -17.04 -31.84
C GLN A 477 -19.21 -16.80 -32.51
N GLY A 478 -19.69 -15.56 -32.56
CA GLY A 478 -20.92 -15.17 -33.28
C GLY A 478 -22.27 -15.46 -32.60
N TYR A 479 -22.31 -16.28 -31.54
CA TYR A 479 -23.55 -16.71 -30.88
C TYR A 479 -24.42 -15.60 -30.26
N ALA A 480 -23.83 -14.45 -29.92
CA ALA A 480 -24.54 -13.29 -29.39
C ALA A 480 -23.95 -11.99 -29.95
N GLY A 481 -24.79 -10.98 -30.13
CA GLY A 481 -24.36 -9.64 -30.51
C GLY A 481 -25.31 -8.59 -29.97
N PHE A 482 -24.74 -7.44 -29.59
CA PHE A 482 -25.47 -6.29 -29.09
C PHE A 482 -25.05 -5.05 -29.88
N GLU A 483 -25.99 -4.15 -30.11
CA GLU A 483 -25.70 -2.80 -30.61
C GLU A 483 -26.07 -1.80 -29.51
N LEU A 484 -25.06 -1.05 -29.05
CA LEU A 484 -25.21 -0.01 -28.04
C LEU A 484 -25.39 1.33 -28.75
N PHE A 485 -26.43 2.07 -28.37
CA PHE A 485 -26.73 3.42 -28.85
C PHE A 485 -26.67 4.43 -27.69
N PHE A 486 -26.09 5.59 -27.97
CA PHE A 486 -25.81 6.68 -27.02
C PHE A 486 -26.50 7.96 -27.49
N LYS A 487 -26.79 8.87 -26.55
CA LYS A 487 -27.54 10.12 -26.82
C LYS A 487 -26.78 11.01 -27.82
N THR A 488 -25.50 11.32 -27.57
CA THR A 488 -24.62 12.14 -28.43
C THR A 488 -23.45 11.34 -29.04
N ARG A 489 -22.73 11.95 -29.98
CA ARG A 489 -21.51 11.42 -30.61
C ARG A 489 -20.35 11.34 -29.60
N GLU A 490 -20.33 12.25 -28.65
CA GLU A 490 -19.28 12.45 -27.66
C GLU A 490 -19.45 11.45 -26.51
N LEU A 491 -20.69 11.17 -26.10
CA LEU A 491 -21.00 10.02 -25.25
C LEU A 491 -20.64 8.70 -25.94
N LYS A 492 -20.97 8.49 -27.22
CA LYS A 492 -20.50 7.32 -27.98
C LYS A 492 -18.98 7.20 -27.93
N LYS A 493 -18.25 8.30 -28.13
CA LYS A 493 -16.78 8.32 -28.08
C LYS A 493 -16.26 7.98 -26.68
N LYS A 494 -16.70 8.68 -25.62
CA LYS A 494 -16.33 8.41 -24.22
C LYS A 494 -16.51 6.93 -23.88
N TRP A 495 -17.66 6.35 -24.25
CA TRP A 495 -17.92 4.93 -24.03
C TRP A 495 -17.02 4.02 -24.85
N LEU A 496 -16.80 4.29 -26.14
CA LEU A 496 -15.90 3.51 -26.99
C LEU A 496 -14.47 3.50 -26.41
N ASP A 497 -13.95 4.66 -26.03
CA ASP A 497 -12.62 4.83 -25.42
C ASP A 497 -12.49 4.00 -24.12
N GLN A 498 -13.53 3.99 -23.26
CA GLN A 498 -13.55 3.16 -22.04
C GLN A 498 -13.64 1.65 -22.31
N PHE A 499 -14.44 1.24 -23.30
CA PHE A 499 -14.55 -0.15 -23.72
C PHE A 499 -13.24 -0.67 -24.34
N GLU A 500 -12.55 0.15 -25.13
CA GLU A 500 -11.23 -0.17 -25.68
C GLU A 500 -10.17 -0.23 -24.57
N MET A 501 -10.21 0.66 -23.57
CA MET A 501 -9.34 0.58 -22.39
C MET A 501 -9.57 -0.68 -21.55
N ALA A 502 -10.83 -1.10 -21.33
CA ALA A 502 -11.16 -2.35 -20.66
C ALA A 502 -10.59 -3.57 -21.42
N ILE A 503 -10.86 -3.68 -22.72
CA ILE A 503 -10.32 -4.75 -23.58
C ILE A 503 -8.77 -4.74 -23.56
N SER A 504 -8.15 -3.56 -23.57
CA SER A 504 -6.70 -3.38 -23.44
C SER A 504 -6.14 -3.83 -22.08
N ASN A 505 -6.95 -3.88 -21.02
CA ASN A 505 -6.56 -4.40 -19.71
C ASN A 505 -6.74 -5.93 -19.60
N ILE A 506 -7.74 -6.52 -20.26
CA ILE A 506 -7.84 -7.99 -20.37
C ILE A 506 -6.73 -8.54 -21.28
N ARG A 507 -6.44 -7.82 -22.37
CA ARG A 507 -5.59 -8.27 -23.49
C ARG A 507 -4.63 -7.15 -23.95
N PRO A 508 -3.65 -6.73 -23.14
CA PRO A 508 -2.62 -5.82 -23.62
C PRO A 508 -1.85 -6.47 -24.78
N GLU A 509 -1.50 -5.69 -25.80
CA GLU A 509 -0.87 -6.17 -27.05
C GLU A 509 0.36 -7.06 -26.80
N THR A 510 1.14 -6.71 -25.77
CA THR A 510 2.37 -7.39 -25.38
C THR A 510 2.18 -8.56 -24.40
N ALA A 511 0.94 -8.97 -24.08
CA ALA A 511 0.63 -10.05 -23.13
C ALA A 511 1.26 -11.42 -23.49
N ASN A 512 1.48 -11.65 -24.78
CA ASN A 512 2.06 -12.89 -25.32
C ASN A 512 3.45 -12.66 -25.95
N HIS A 513 4.06 -11.48 -25.77
CA HIS A 513 5.42 -11.22 -26.22
C HIS A 513 6.40 -12.23 -25.62
N ASN A 514 7.44 -12.57 -26.38
CA ASN A 514 8.52 -13.46 -25.95
C ASN A 514 8.01 -14.78 -25.32
N SER A 515 6.92 -15.32 -25.88
CA SER A 515 6.25 -16.58 -25.49
C SER A 515 5.57 -16.59 -24.11
N HIS A 516 5.41 -15.44 -23.44
CA HIS A 516 4.67 -15.33 -22.17
C HIS A 516 3.17 -15.60 -22.33
N GLN A 517 2.42 -15.52 -21.23
CA GLN A 517 0.96 -15.50 -21.21
C GLN A 517 0.51 -14.73 -19.98
N PHE A 518 0.60 -13.40 -20.07
CA PHE A 518 0.19 -12.49 -19.01
C PHE A 518 -1.34 -12.41 -18.90
N LYS A 519 -1.84 -12.46 -17.67
CA LYS A 519 -3.20 -12.06 -17.30
C LYS A 519 -3.16 -11.03 -16.19
N MET A 520 -4.12 -10.11 -16.18
CA MET A 520 -4.34 -9.19 -15.06
C MET A 520 -4.51 -9.99 -13.76
N HIS A 521 -3.86 -9.57 -12.68
CA HIS A 521 -3.78 -10.31 -11.43
C HIS A 521 -3.72 -9.39 -10.21
N THR A 522 -4.41 -9.78 -9.14
CA THR A 522 -4.30 -9.15 -7.82
C THR A 522 -3.29 -9.93 -6.99
N PHE A 523 -2.19 -9.28 -6.63
CA PHE A 523 -1.11 -9.86 -5.83
C PHE A 523 -1.42 -9.64 -4.34
N GLU A 524 -1.67 -10.73 -3.60
CA GLU A 524 -1.94 -10.69 -2.15
C GLU A 524 -0.73 -10.21 -1.33
N ARG A 525 0.48 -10.40 -1.87
CA ARG A 525 1.74 -9.97 -1.27
C ARG A 525 2.35 -8.83 -2.07
N ILE A 526 2.97 -7.89 -1.34
CA ILE A 526 3.89 -6.90 -1.89
C ILE A 526 4.84 -7.59 -2.88
N THR A 527 4.82 -7.14 -4.13
CA THR A 527 5.54 -7.74 -5.24
C THR A 527 6.17 -6.65 -6.09
N SER A 528 7.44 -6.82 -6.48
CA SER A 528 8.14 -5.91 -7.39
C SER A 528 8.07 -6.43 -8.83
N CYS A 529 8.05 -5.51 -9.79
CA CYS A 529 8.01 -5.84 -11.22
C CYS A 529 9.30 -6.55 -11.66
N SER A 530 9.13 -7.64 -12.40
CA SER A 530 10.22 -8.50 -12.91
C SER A 530 11.13 -7.80 -13.94
N PHE A 531 10.74 -6.62 -14.44
CA PHE A 531 11.53 -5.82 -15.39
C PHE A 531 12.18 -4.58 -14.75
N CYS A 532 11.38 -3.70 -14.15
CA CYS A 532 11.86 -2.39 -13.66
C CYS A 532 12.18 -2.35 -12.16
N HIS A 533 11.89 -3.43 -11.42
CA HIS A 533 12.11 -3.58 -9.98
C HIS A 533 11.40 -2.57 -9.05
N PHE A 534 10.64 -1.61 -9.61
CA PHE A 534 9.64 -0.84 -8.88
C PHE A 534 8.44 -1.71 -8.48
N LEU A 535 7.70 -1.27 -7.46
CA LEU A 535 6.59 -2.01 -6.87
C LEU A 535 5.42 -2.16 -7.85
N LEU A 536 4.75 -3.31 -7.84
CA LEU A 536 3.38 -3.44 -8.36
C LEU A 536 2.46 -2.74 -7.34
N ARG A 537 1.93 -1.58 -7.71
CA ARG A 537 1.35 -0.62 -6.76
C ARG A 537 -0.14 -0.86 -6.50
N GLY A 538 -0.58 -0.56 -5.28
CA GLY A 538 -1.96 -0.81 -4.84
C GLY A 538 -2.17 -2.18 -4.18
N ILE A 539 -3.43 -2.53 -4.00
CA ILE A 539 -3.90 -3.79 -3.39
C ILE A 539 -4.86 -4.59 -4.30
N PHE A 540 -5.28 -4.02 -5.44
CA PHE A 540 -6.27 -4.62 -6.34
C PHE A 540 -5.76 -4.53 -7.77
N ASN A 541 -5.65 -5.66 -8.48
CA ASN A 541 -5.21 -5.75 -9.88
C ASN A 541 -4.00 -4.82 -10.20
N GLN A 542 -2.91 -4.98 -9.44
CA GLN A 542 -1.73 -4.10 -9.49
C GLN A 542 -0.88 -4.26 -10.77
N GLY A 543 -1.15 -5.30 -11.55
CA GLY A 543 -0.39 -5.64 -12.75
C GLY A 543 -0.80 -7.00 -13.31
N TYR A 544 0.16 -7.69 -13.90
CA TYR A 544 -0.07 -8.92 -14.65
C TYR A 544 0.85 -10.04 -14.17
N LEU A 545 0.33 -11.26 -14.11
CA LEU A 545 1.06 -12.48 -13.81
C LEU A 545 1.16 -13.35 -15.08
N CYS A 546 2.36 -13.85 -15.40
CA CYS A 546 2.52 -14.82 -16.48
C CYS A 546 2.15 -16.23 -16.01
N LEU A 547 1.09 -16.81 -16.57
CA LEU A 547 0.59 -18.15 -16.19
C LEU A 547 1.58 -19.29 -16.46
N LYS A 548 2.62 -19.06 -17.26
CA LYS A 548 3.63 -20.06 -17.67
C LYS A 548 4.89 -20.06 -16.81
N CYS A 549 5.23 -18.93 -16.17
CA CYS A 549 6.51 -18.78 -15.45
C CYS A 549 6.44 -17.99 -14.13
N GLY A 550 5.25 -17.54 -13.73
CA GLY A 550 5.04 -16.87 -12.43
C GLY A 550 5.62 -15.46 -12.30
N LEU A 551 6.22 -14.89 -13.35
CA LEU A 551 6.72 -13.51 -13.32
C LEU A 551 5.57 -12.50 -13.25
N GLY A 552 5.67 -11.54 -12.33
CA GLY A 552 4.77 -10.39 -12.18
C GLY A 552 5.34 -9.11 -12.81
N ALA A 553 4.53 -8.30 -13.50
CA ALA A 553 4.97 -7.05 -14.13
C ALA A 553 3.85 -6.02 -14.37
N HIS A 554 4.21 -4.74 -14.52
CA HIS A 554 3.31 -3.66 -14.97
C HIS A 554 2.93 -3.79 -16.46
N LYS A 555 1.84 -3.15 -16.87
CA LYS A 555 1.29 -3.23 -18.25
C LYS A 555 2.30 -2.79 -19.32
N GLU A 556 3.03 -1.72 -19.02
CA GLU A 556 4.07 -1.08 -19.83
C GLU A 556 5.42 -1.82 -19.83
N CYS A 557 5.56 -2.83 -18.96
CA CYS A 557 6.77 -3.64 -18.81
C CYS A 557 6.69 -5.00 -19.54
N LEU A 558 5.49 -5.51 -19.85
CA LEU A 558 5.29 -6.88 -20.37
C LEU A 558 6.14 -7.17 -21.62
N GLY A 559 6.12 -6.26 -22.60
CA GLY A 559 6.88 -6.40 -23.85
C GLY A 559 8.40 -6.26 -23.73
N ARG A 560 8.93 -5.94 -22.54
CA ARG A 560 10.36 -5.72 -22.28
C ARG A 560 11.05 -6.89 -21.56
N LEU A 561 10.28 -7.90 -21.14
CA LEU A 561 10.78 -9.10 -20.47
C LEU A 561 11.42 -10.09 -21.44
N GLY A 562 12.40 -10.87 -20.97
CA GLY A 562 13.05 -11.94 -21.74
C GLY A 562 12.12 -13.11 -22.08
N VAL A 563 12.64 -14.13 -22.77
CA VAL A 563 11.82 -15.27 -23.24
C VAL A 563 11.24 -16.09 -22.09
N CYS A 564 9.93 -16.34 -22.13
CA CYS A 564 9.22 -17.17 -21.17
C CYS A 564 9.82 -18.57 -21.07
N GLY A 565 10.06 -19.04 -19.85
CA GLY A 565 10.75 -20.31 -19.59
C GLY A 565 12.27 -20.26 -19.77
N ARG A 566 12.84 -19.16 -20.30
CA ARG A 566 14.28 -18.90 -20.24
C ARG A 566 14.62 -17.99 -19.08
N THR A 567 14.96 -18.60 -17.94
CA THR A 567 15.93 -18.00 -17.02
C THR A 567 17.33 -18.12 -17.65
N ASP A 568 17.64 -17.31 -18.67
CA ASP A 568 18.99 -17.27 -19.26
C ASP A 568 19.96 -16.70 -18.20
N PRO A 569 20.99 -17.47 -17.77
CA PRO A 569 21.90 -17.03 -16.71
C PRO A 569 23.01 -16.12 -17.24
N ALA A 570 23.46 -15.23 -16.35
CA ALA A 570 24.70 -14.44 -16.41
C ALA A 570 24.79 -13.22 -17.36
N LYS A 571 24.94 -12.04 -16.74
CA LYS A 571 26.19 -11.28 -16.93
C LYS A 571 27.27 -11.84 -15.98
N PRO A 572 28.56 -11.73 -16.31
CA PRO A 572 29.49 -12.84 -16.10
C PRO A 572 30.08 -12.98 -14.68
N LYS A 573 30.19 -14.23 -14.21
CA LYS A 573 31.31 -14.65 -13.36
C LYS A 573 32.49 -15.11 -14.25
N PRO A 574 33.75 -14.98 -13.81
CA PRO A 574 34.89 -15.63 -14.47
C PRO A 574 34.75 -17.16 -14.50
N LYS A 575 35.34 -17.80 -15.51
CA LYS A 575 35.19 -19.23 -15.82
C LYS A 575 35.84 -20.15 -14.77
N GLN A 576 35.22 -21.31 -14.51
CA GLN A 576 35.91 -22.61 -14.50
C GLN A 576 34.94 -23.79 -14.71
N GLN A 577 35.52 -24.94 -15.05
CA GLN A 577 34.97 -26.07 -15.84
C GLN A 577 33.72 -26.81 -15.33
N GLU A 578 33.17 -27.65 -16.23
CA GLU A 578 31.97 -28.47 -16.11
C GLU A 578 32.20 -29.76 -15.29
N SER A 579 31.21 -30.16 -14.47
CA SER A 579 30.56 -31.49 -14.49
C SER A 579 29.65 -31.72 -13.27
N GLY A 580 28.57 -32.49 -13.46
CA GLY A 580 27.65 -32.90 -12.38
C GLY A 580 26.38 -32.05 -12.28
N ALA A 581 25.24 -32.60 -12.71
CA ALA A 581 23.93 -31.95 -12.65
C ALA A 581 23.13 -32.35 -11.39
N ALA A 582 22.19 -31.49 -10.98
CA ALA A 582 21.16 -31.78 -9.97
C ALA A 582 19.81 -31.16 -10.39
N PRO A 583 18.66 -31.81 -10.11
CA PRO A 583 17.35 -31.36 -10.60
C PRO A 583 16.60 -30.42 -9.62
N ASP A 584 15.57 -29.78 -10.17
CA ASP A 584 14.73 -28.73 -9.58
C ASP A 584 13.85 -29.21 -8.39
N PRO A 585 13.72 -28.43 -7.30
CA PRO A 585 12.91 -28.83 -6.14
C PRO A 585 11.43 -28.43 -6.28
N GLY A 586 10.57 -29.44 -6.51
CA GLY A 586 9.11 -29.26 -6.49
C GLY A 586 8.52 -28.95 -5.10
N LEU A 587 7.18 -28.91 -5.04
CA LEU A 587 6.40 -28.53 -3.84
C LEU A 587 6.82 -29.28 -2.56
N PRO A 588 6.65 -28.68 -1.36
CA PRO A 588 6.99 -29.29 -0.08
C PRO A 588 6.33 -30.65 0.11
N LYS A 589 7.11 -31.64 0.56
CA LYS A 589 6.64 -33.01 0.76
C LYS A 589 6.63 -33.36 2.24
N VAL A 590 5.61 -34.10 2.64
CA VAL A 590 5.48 -34.68 3.98
C VAL A 590 5.28 -36.19 3.86
N VAL A 591 5.62 -36.94 4.91
CA VAL A 591 5.35 -38.37 5.03
C VAL A 591 4.30 -38.57 6.10
N ALA A 592 3.24 -39.32 5.79
CA ALA A 592 2.27 -39.75 6.79
C ALA A 592 2.93 -40.63 7.87
N ILE A 593 2.65 -40.36 9.15
CA ILE A 593 3.20 -41.10 10.29
C ILE A 593 2.20 -42.10 10.89
N ARG A 594 0.92 -42.02 10.49
CA ARG A 594 -0.15 -42.94 10.87
C ARG A 594 -1.16 -43.08 9.72
N ASP A 595 -1.94 -44.16 9.74
CA ASP A 595 -3.08 -44.33 8.84
C ASP A 595 -4.23 -43.38 9.25
N CYS A 596 -4.86 -42.71 8.29
CA CYS A 596 -6.08 -41.92 8.48
C CYS A 596 -7.01 -42.12 7.27
N GLY A 597 -8.28 -42.43 7.51
CA GLY A 597 -9.25 -42.62 6.44
C GLY A 597 -10.65 -42.98 6.94
N GLY A 598 -11.62 -42.12 6.65
CA GLY A 598 -13.03 -42.29 7.03
C GLY A 598 -13.62 -41.09 7.75
N ASP A 599 -12.76 -40.28 8.40
CA ASP A 599 -13.19 -39.09 9.14
C ASP A 599 -13.71 -37.98 8.21
N ALA A 600 -14.79 -37.32 8.61
CA ALA A 600 -15.45 -36.29 7.83
C ALA A 600 -14.76 -34.92 8.02
N CYS A 601 -14.05 -34.45 6.99
CA CYS A 601 -13.50 -33.10 6.95
C CYS A 601 -14.62 -32.06 6.72
N PRO A 602 -14.68 -30.94 7.47
CA PRO A 602 -15.69 -29.89 7.25
C PRO A 602 -15.54 -29.12 5.92
N HIS A 603 -14.37 -29.18 5.30
CA HIS A 603 -13.97 -28.28 4.20
C HIS A 603 -13.77 -28.97 2.83
N GLY A 604 -13.97 -30.28 2.73
CA GLY A 604 -13.85 -31.00 1.45
C GLY A 604 -13.72 -32.52 1.58
N PRO A 605 -13.45 -33.23 0.48
CA PRO A 605 -13.30 -34.68 0.49
C PRO A 605 -12.06 -35.10 1.31
N PRO A 606 -12.17 -36.06 2.24
CA PRO A 606 -11.04 -36.55 3.01
C PRO A 606 -10.11 -37.42 2.15
N LEU A 607 -8.81 -37.25 2.34
CA LEU A 607 -7.76 -38.03 1.71
C LEU A 607 -7.40 -39.22 2.60
N SER A 608 -7.65 -40.43 2.13
CA SER A 608 -7.16 -41.63 2.80
C SER A 608 -5.63 -41.71 2.64
N ILE A 609 -4.91 -41.65 3.77
CA ILE A 609 -3.45 -41.75 3.85
C ILE A 609 -3.05 -42.96 4.71
N ARG A 610 -1.91 -43.57 4.39
CA ARG A 610 -1.29 -44.66 5.16
C ARG A 610 0.07 -44.25 5.68
N ALA A 611 0.49 -44.79 6.82
CA ALA A 611 1.82 -44.58 7.37
C ALA A 611 2.90 -44.92 6.32
N GLY A 612 3.74 -43.93 5.99
CA GLY A 612 4.74 -44.02 4.92
C GLY A 612 4.35 -43.38 3.59
N ASP A 613 3.07 -43.01 3.36
CA ASP A 613 2.66 -42.28 2.15
C ASP A 613 3.37 -40.92 2.07
N VAL A 614 4.03 -40.65 0.95
CA VAL A 614 4.60 -39.33 0.64
C VAL A 614 3.52 -38.46 -0.01
N ILE A 615 3.19 -37.36 0.66
CA ILE A 615 2.17 -36.41 0.28
C ILE A 615 2.86 -35.11 -0.16
N GLU A 616 2.49 -34.62 -1.34
CA GLU A 616 2.87 -33.30 -1.84
C GLU A 616 1.86 -32.28 -1.29
N LEU A 617 2.33 -31.31 -0.49
CA LEU A 617 1.46 -30.30 0.12
C LEU A 617 0.97 -29.32 -0.95
N MET A 618 -0.35 -29.11 -0.96
CA MET A 618 -1.01 -28.14 -1.84
C MET A 618 -1.53 -26.95 -1.05
N PHE A 619 -2.02 -27.17 0.18
CA PHE A 619 -2.40 -26.12 1.12
C PHE A 619 -2.14 -26.59 2.55
N ALA A 620 -1.41 -25.80 3.33
CA ALA A 620 -1.13 -26.08 4.74
C ALA A 620 -1.15 -24.77 5.53
N ASP A 621 -2.12 -24.66 6.43
CA ASP A 621 -2.29 -23.52 7.33
C ASP A 621 -1.88 -23.94 8.75
N VAL A 622 -1.16 -23.07 9.46
CA VAL A 622 -0.63 -23.32 10.80
C VAL A 622 -1.74 -23.30 11.85
N GLU A 623 -2.83 -22.56 11.61
CA GLU A 623 -4.00 -22.52 12.51
C GLU A 623 -5.00 -23.65 12.22
N SER A 624 -4.83 -24.38 11.11
CA SER A 624 -5.71 -25.49 10.72
C SER A 624 -5.22 -26.86 11.19
N SER A 625 -6.12 -27.63 11.81
CA SER A 625 -5.92 -29.05 12.09
C SER A 625 -6.00 -29.96 10.85
N TRP A 626 -6.35 -29.41 9.68
CA TRP A 626 -6.51 -30.14 8.42
C TRP A 626 -5.74 -29.46 7.26
N TRP A 627 -4.90 -30.23 6.58
CA TRP A 627 -4.12 -29.78 5.41
C TRP A 627 -4.60 -30.48 4.14
N GLN A 628 -4.39 -29.84 3.00
CA GLN A 628 -4.70 -30.39 1.67
C GLN A 628 -3.42 -30.79 0.94
N GLY A 629 -3.44 -31.96 0.31
CA GLY A 629 -2.30 -32.44 -0.46
C GLY A 629 -2.64 -33.57 -1.41
N LYS A 630 -1.61 -34.10 -2.05
CA LYS A 630 -1.67 -35.18 -3.04
C LYS A 630 -0.78 -36.34 -2.61
N VAL A 631 -1.35 -37.52 -2.34
CA VAL A 631 -0.53 -38.74 -2.13
C VAL A 631 0.16 -39.08 -3.45
N LEU A 632 1.49 -39.00 -3.51
CA LEU A 632 2.24 -39.20 -4.76
C LEU A 632 2.06 -40.62 -5.33
N ALA A 633 1.98 -41.63 -4.45
CA ALA A 633 1.82 -43.03 -4.84
C ALA A 633 0.47 -43.37 -5.49
N THR A 634 -0.60 -42.60 -5.21
CA THR A 634 -1.96 -42.85 -5.75
C THR A 634 -2.50 -41.69 -6.60
N SER A 635 -1.79 -40.56 -6.63
CA SER A 635 -2.20 -39.26 -7.19
C SER A 635 -3.55 -38.71 -6.70
N LYS A 636 -4.15 -39.29 -5.65
CA LYS A 636 -5.37 -38.77 -5.03
C LYS A 636 -5.11 -37.49 -4.25
N THR A 637 -6.05 -36.55 -4.33
CA THR A 637 -6.06 -35.27 -3.61
C THR A 637 -7.20 -35.21 -2.60
N GLY A 638 -7.03 -34.43 -1.54
CA GLY A 638 -8.04 -34.21 -0.50
C GLY A 638 -7.42 -33.68 0.80
N PHE A 639 -8.23 -33.67 1.86
CA PHE A 639 -7.82 -33.17 3.18
C PHE A 639 -7.44 -34.29 4.15
N PHE A 640 -6.38 -34.09 4.94
CA PHE A 640 -5.91 -35.01 5.98
C PHE A 640 -5.47 -34.22 7.24
N PRO A 641 -5.43 -34.85 8.44
CA PRO A 641 -5.05 -34.15 9.67
C PRO A 641 -3.58 -33.70 9.67
N SER A 642 -3.30 -32.49 10.11
CA SER A 642 -1.93 -31.92 10.13
C SER A 642 -0.99 -32.62 11.11
N ASP A 643 -1.52 -33.21 12.18
CA ASP A 643 -0.79 -34.04 13.15
C ASP A 643 -0.49 -35.47 12.65
N ALA A 644 -1.04 -35.87 11.49
CA ALA A 644 -0.84 -37.20 10.91
C ALA A 644 0.40 -37.29 9.98
N VAL A 645 1.18 -36.22 9.83
CA VAL A 645 2.32 -36.13 8.89
C VAL A 645 3.58 -35.50 9.49
N ARG A 646 4.73 -35.67 8.81
CA ARG A 646 6.00 -34.99 9.13
C ARG A 646 6.77 -34.56 7.86
N PRO A 647 7.64 -33.53 7.90
CA PRO A 647 8.42 -33.09 6.73
C PRO A 647 9.29 -34.18 6.07
N CYS A 648 9.47 -34.06 4.75
CA CYS A 648 10.30 -34.92 3.91
C CYS A 648 11.33 -34.05 3.14
N PRO A 649 12.63 -34.43 3.06
CA PRO A 649 13.26 -35.65 3.56
C PRO A 649 13.46 -35.67 5.08
N CYS A 650 13.57 -36.87 5.64
CA CYS A 650 13.66 -37.11 7.09
C CYS A 650 15.06 -36.86 7.70
N VAL A 651 15.90 -36.04 7.06
CA VAL A 651 17.28 -35.72 7.50
C VAL A 651 17.54 -34.24 7.21
N PRO A 652 18.07 -33.45 8.17
CA PRO A 652 18.51 -32.10 7.88
C PRO A 652 19.62 -32.11 6.82
N LYS A 653 19.46 -31.33 5.74
CA LYS A 653 20.59 -31.00 4.88
C LYS A 653 21.60 -30.18 5.68
N PRO A 654 22.92 -30.39 5.52
CA PRO A 654 23.92 -29.50 6.12
C PRO A 654 23.67 -28.05 5.73
N VAL A 655 23.75 -27.13 6.70
CA VAL A 655 23.69 -25.69 6.44
C VAL A 655 24.95 -25.30 5.66
N ASP A 656 24.77 -24.64 4.52
CA ASP A 656 25.92 -24.19 3.72
C ASP A 656 26.56 -22.93 4.34
N TYR A 657 27.77 -23.10 4.88
CA TYR A 657 28.57 -22.02 5.44
C TYR A 657 29.54 -21.40 4.42
N SER A 658 29.56 -21.83 3.15
CA SER A 658 30.52 -21.44 2.10
C SER A 658 30.74 -19.93 1.93
N ALA A 659 29.71 -19.14 2.18
CA ALA A 659 29.72 -17.68 2.09
C ALA A 659 30.56 -16.96 3.17
N HIS A 660 30.99 -17.65 4.23
CA HIS A 660 31.75 -17.05 5.32
C HIS A 660 33.26 -17.07 5.08
N LEU A 661 33.94 -15.95 5.34
CA LEU A 661 35.39 -15.82 5.19
C LEU A 661 36.21 -16.72 6.12
N TRP A 662 35.61 -17.21 7.21
CA TRP A 662 36.21 -18.17 8.14
C TRP A 662 35.96 -19.63 7.75
N PHE A 663 35.07 -19.93 6.81
CA PHE A 663 34.70 -21.32 6.51
C PHE A 663 35.50 -21.91 5.35
N ALA A 664 36.25 -22.98 5.62
CA ALA A 664 37.13 -23.63 4.66
C ALA A 664 36.46 -24.81 3.91
N GLY A 665 35.30 -25.29 4.34
CA GLY A 665 34.67 -26.49 3.77
C GLY A 665 35.42 -27.78 4.12
N PRO A 666 35.39 -28.82 3.27
CA PRO A 666 36.19 -30.03 3.45
C PRO A 666 37.69 -29.72 3.33
N MET A 667 38.40 -29.77 4.46
CA MET A 667 39.84 -29.51 4.54
C MET A 667 40.45 -30.39 5.63
N GLU A 668 41.54 -31.07 5.31
CA GLU A 668 42.25 -31.94 6.25
C GLU A 668 43.09 -31.15 7.27
N ARG A 669 43.60 -31.83 8.30
CA ARG A 669 44.39 -31.17 9.36
C ARG A 669 45.64 -30.51 8.78
N VAL A 670 46.43 -31.23 8.00
CA VAL A 670 47.71 -30.75 7.46
C VAL A 670 47.51 -29.56 6.51
N GLN A 671 46.43 -29.57 5.73
CA GLN A 671 46.06 -28.44 4.86
C GLN A 671 45.76 -27.17 5.68
N ALA A 672 45.04 -27.31 6.80
CA ALA A 672 44.77 -26.21 7.72
C ALA A 672 46.00 -25.78 8.54
N GLU A 673 47.01 -26.65 8.72
CA GLU A 673 48.30 -26.29 9.32
C GLU A 673 49.11 -25.42 8.35
N VAL A 674 49.15 -25.77 7.05
CA VAL A 674 49.84 -24.99 5.99
C VAL A 674 49.15 -23.64 5.73
N GLU A 675 47.83 -23.61 5.52
CA GLU A 675 47.08 -22.40 5.17
C GLU A 675 47.16 -21.30 6.26
N LEU A 676 47.37 -21.70 7.51
CA LEU A 676 47.55 -20.79 8.64
C LEU A 676 49.02 -20.51 8.99
N GLN A 677 50.00 -21.23 8.42
CA GLN A 677 51.41 -21.17 8.83
C GLN A 677 51.98 -19.76 8.74
N ASP A 678 51.79 -19.09 7.59
CA ASP A 678 52.33 -17.75 7.31
C ASP A 678 51.37 -16.61 7.71
N ARG A 679 50.27 -16.92 8.41
CA ARG A 679 49.28 -15.94 8.88
C ARG A 679 49.65 -15.36 10.24
N GLY A 680 48.92 -14.34 10.70
CA GLY A 680 49.06 -13.81 12.07
C GLY A 680 48.56 -14.80 13.14
N ASN A 681 49.02 -14.63 14.37
CA ASN A 681 48.35 -15.25 15.53
C ASN A 681 46.89 -14.75 15.61
N SER A 682 46.00 -15.56 16.17
CA SER A 682 44.53 -15.37 16.19
C SER A 682 43.82 -15.41 14.82
N THR A 683 44.53 -15.75 13.73
CA THR A 683 43.90 -16.12 12.45
C THR A 683 43.29 -17.52 12.54
N TYR A 684 42.04 -17.68 12.12
CA TYR A 684 41.28 -18.92 12.26
C TYR A 684 40.46 -19.31 11.02
N LEU A 685 40.15 -20.61 10.95
CA LEU A 685 39.21 -21.20 10.01
C LEU A 685 38.39 -22.33 10.66
N VAL A 686 37.20 -22.60 10.12
CA VAL A 686 36.37 -23.77 10.48
C VAL A 686 36.25 -24.67 9.26
N ARG A 687 36.47 -25.97 9.45
CA ARG A 687 36.52 -26.98 8.38
C ARG A 687 35.72 -28.22 8.75
N HIS A 688 35.25 -28.97 7.75
CA HIS A 688 34.74 -30.32 7.98
C HIS A 688 35.87 -31.29 8.32
N ARG A 689 35.61 -32.24 9.21
CA ARG A 689 36.56 -33.28 9.64
C ARG A 689 36.35 -34.63 8.95
N SER A 690 35.13 -34.91 8.46
CA SER A 690 34.76 -36.11 7.71
C SER A 690 34.43 -35.78 6.24
N LYS A 691 34.64 -36.74 5.34
CA LYS A 691 34.17 -36.67 3.93
C LYS A 691 32.64 -36.57 3.82
N GLU A 692 31.92 -36.98 4.86
CA GLU A 692 30.45 -36.90 4.97
C GLU A 692 29.94 -35.50 5.38
N CYS A 693 30.84 -34.53 5.60
CA CYS A 693 30.53 -33.14 5.97
C CYS A 693 29.71 -32.97 7.28
N SER A 694 29.60 -34.01 8.09
CA SER A 694 28.82 -34.06 9.34
C SER A 694 29.58 -33.56 10.58
N GLU A 695 30.90 -33.75 10.63
CA GLU A 695 31.76 -33.27 11.71
C GLU A 695 32.46 -31.95 11.36
N TYR A 696 32.66 -31.07 12.35
CA TYR A 696 33.36 -29.79 12.21
C TYR A 696 34.57 -29.66 13.15
N ALA A 697 35.55 -28.85 12.76
CA ALA A 697 36.70 -28.49 13.60
C ALA A 697 37.13 -27.04 13.35
N ILE A 698 37.47 -26.31 14.42
CA ILE A 698 38.12 -25.00 14.35
C ILE A 698 39.64 -25.23 14.26
N SER A 699 40.33 -24.47 13.43
CA SER A 699 41.80 -24.42 13.33
C SER A 699 42.24 -22.96 13.50
N ILE A 700 43.19 -22.68 14.39
CA ILE A 700 43.61 -21.32 14.76
C ILE A 700 45.13 -21.27 15.01
N LYS A 701 45.83 -20.24 14.54
CA LYS A 701 47.25 -20.02 14.85
C LYS A 701 47.39 -19.29 16.20
N PHE A 702 48.19 -19.85 17.12
CA PHE A 702 48.46 -19.27 18.43
C PHE A 702 49.87 -19.65 18.92
N ASN A 703 50.64 -18.65 19.37
CA ASN A 703 52.06 -18.78 19.71
C ASN A 703 52.87 -19.52 18.63
N ASP A 704 52.66 -19.10 17.38
CA ASP A 704 53.28 -19.63 16.16
C ASP A 704 53.11 -21.13 15.94
N LYS A 705 52.05 -21.71 16.50
CA LYS A 705 51.64 -23.10 16.28
C LYS A 705 50.15 -23.14 15.97
N VAL A 706 49.77 -23.94 14.97
CA VAL A 706 48.35 -24.15 14.67
C VAL A 706 47.76 -25.12 15.70
N ARG A 707 46.62 -24.74 16.25
CA ARG A 707 45.81 -25.54 17.19
C ARG A 707 44.52 -25.94 16.49
N HIS A 708 44.04 -27.15 16.77
CA HIS A 708 42.77 -27.64 16.23
C HIS A 708 41.86 -28.10 17.36
N ILE A 709 40.64 -27.59 17.34
CA ILE A 709 39.57 -27.88 18.30
C ILE A 709 38.49 -28.65 17.55
N LYS A 710 38.03 -29.78 18.10
CA LYS A 710 36.86 -30.49 17.56
C LYS A 710 35.59 -29.77 18.02
N ILE A 711 34.64 -29.58 17.13
CA ILE A 711 33.26 -29.27 17.51
C ILE A 711 32.55 -30.61 17.67
N LEU A 712 32.01 -30.85 18.86
CA LEU A 712 31.24 -32.04 19.21
C LEU A 712 29.75 -31.73 19.12
N THR A 713 28.92 -32.76 18.91
CA THR A 713 27.47 -32.62 18.81
C THR A 713 26.79 -33.59 19.77
N LYS A 714 25.84 -33.09 20.57
CA LYS A 714 25.04 -33.88 21.51
C LYS A 714 23.63 -33.27 21.59
N ASP A 715 22.61 -34.12 21.57
CA ASP A 715 21.19 -33.73 21.71
C ASP A 715 20.76 -32.59 20.75
N GLY A 716 21.31 -32.58 19.53
CA GLY A 716 21.07 -31.57 18.50
C GLY A 716 21.86 -30.26 18.68
N CYS A 717 22.67 -30.12 19.73
CA CYS A 717 23.49 -28.93 20.01
C CYS A 717 24.98 -29.21 19.80
N PHE A 718 25.72 -28.17 19.39
CA PHE A 718 27.16 -28.16 19.15
C PHE A 718 27.92 -27.58 20.35
N TYR A 719 29.15 -28.04 20.60
CA TYR A 719 30.03 -27.48 21.65
C TYR A 719 31.52 -27.75 21.38
N ILE A 720 32.40 -26.99 22.04
CA ILE A 720 33.85 -27.27 22.07
C ILE A 720 34.38 -27.58 23.48
N ALA A 721 33.60 -27.24 24.52
CA ALA A 721 33.81 -27.61 25.91
C ALA A 721 32.46 -27.79 26.58
N GLU A 722 32.32 -28.74 27.51
CA GLU A 722 31.02 -29.19 28.04
C GLU A 722 30.26 -28.12 28.85
N ALA A 723 30.92 -27.01 29.20
CA ALA A 723 30.33 -25.89 29.92
C ALA A 723 29.29 -25.08 29.11
N ARG A 724 29.30 -25.13 27.76
CA ARG A 724 28.37 -24.35 26.90
C ARG A 724 27.92 -25.14 25.67
N LEU A 725 26.60 -25.13 25.43
CA LEU A 725 25.94 -25.80 24.30
C LEU A 725 25.30 -24.74 23.38
N PHE A 726 25.48 -24.90 22.08
CA PHE A 726 25.02 -23.96 21.04
C PHE A 726 24.07 -24.68 20.07
N LYS A 727 22.95 -24.08 19.68
CA LYS A 727 21.97 -24.74 18.76
C LYS A 727 22.48 -24.89 17.32
N THR A 728 23.46 -24.06 16.93
CA THR A 728 23.93 -23.90 15.55
C THR A 728 25.40 -23.48 15.53
N VAL A 729 26.07 -23.68 14.39
CA VAL A 729 27.44 -23.18 14.16
C VAL A 729 27.41 -21.74 13.63
N LEU A 730 26.44 -21.42 12.75
CA LEU A 730 25.94 -20.05 12.50
C LEU A 730 24.54 -20.05 11.84
N VAL A 731 23.76 -18.96 11.99
CA VAL A 731 22.42 -18.79 11.38
C VAL A 731 22.38 -17.66 10.33
N LYS A 732 21.52 -17.81 9.30
CA LYS A 732 20.98 -16.70 8.50
C LYS A 732 19.44 -16.74 8.56
N VAL A 733 18.82 -15.57 8.63
CA VAL A 733 17.49 -15.37 9.24
C VAL A 733 16.30 -15.54 8.26
N LEU A 734 15.13 -15.81 8.85
CA LEU A 734 13.74 -15.74 8.32
C LEU A 734 13.02 -17.08 8.05
N THR A 735 12.62 -17.72 9.14
CA THR A 735 11.32 -18.42 9.22
C THR A 735 10.66 -18.06 10.55
N LEU A 736 9.35 -17.79 10.56
CA LEU A 736 8.60 -17.58 11.81
C LEU A 736 8.54 -18.90 12.60
N SER A 737 9.22 -18.94 13.74
CA SER A 737 9.26 -20.11 14.63
C SER A 737 8.89 -19.66 16.04
N VAL A 738 7.60 -19.79 16.38
CA VAL A 738 7.13 -19.64 17.76
C VAL A 738 7.54 -20.89 18.53
N CYS A 739 8.62 -20.79 19.30
CA CYS A 739 9.11 -21.91 20.09
C CYS A 739 8.21 -22.13 21.32
N CYS A 740 7.57 -23.31 21.41
CA CYS A 740 6.68 -23.65 22.52
C CYS A 740 7.45 -23.95 23.81
N CYS A 741 7.65 -22.94 24.65
CA CYS A 741 8.19 -23.10 26.00
C CYS A 741 7.07 -23.27 27.04
N VAL A 742 6.51 -24.48 27.16
CA VAL A 742 5.63 -24.84 28.28
C VAL A 742 6.49 -25.10 29.54
N PRO A 743 6.23 -24.46 30.69
CA PRO A 743 7.08 -24.58 31.87
C PRO A 743 6.86 -25.90 32.63
N PHE A 744 7.61 -26.95 32.27
CA PHE A 744 7.69 -28.17 33.07
C PHE A 744 8.50 -27.91 34.36
N ARG A 745 7.82 -27.79 35.50
CA ARG A 745 8.47 -27.88 36.81
C ARG A 745 8.84 -29.34 37.09
N SER A 746 10.13 -29.62 37.23
CA SER A 746 10.61 -30.94 37.64
C SER A 746 10.62 -31.06 39.17
N THR A 747 9.89 -32.04 39.69
CA THR A 747 10.08 -32.58 41.05
C THR A 747 9.89 -34.10 40.97
N ALA A 748 11.00 -34.84 41.07
CA ALA A 748 10.99 -36.30 41.03
C ALA A 748 11.67 -36.87 42.28
N PHE A 749 10.92 -37.65 43.07
CA PHE A 749 11.38 -38.65 44.04
C PHE A 749 10.16 -39.53 44.44
N PRO A 750 10.33 -40.75 44.99
CA PRO A 750 10.08 -41.91 44.14
C PRO A 750 9.02 -42.91 44.65
N LEU A 751 8.68 -43.89 43.79
CA LEU A 751 8.14 -45.23 44.10
C LEU A 751 6.88 -45.33 45.01
N HIS A 752 5.73 -45.72 44.45
CA HIS A 752 5.11 -47.03 44.75
C HIS A 752 3.83 -47.38 43.92
N SER A 753 3.83 -48.59 43.33
CA SER A 753 2.73 -49.54 43.07
C SER A 753 1.25 -49.15 42.79
N CYS A 754 0.70 -49.82 41.75
CA CYS A 754 -0.62 -50.55 41.68
C CYS A 754 -1.79 -49.97 40.83
N GLY A 755 -2.54 -50.87 40.14
CA GLY A 755 -3.78 -50.63 39.37
C GLY A 755 -3.62 -49.85 38.05
N SER A 756 -3.96 -50.29 36.83
CA SER A 756 -4.76 -51.42 36.29
C SER A 756 -6.28 -51.38 36.53
N VAL A 757 -7.07 -51.13 35.46
CA VAL A 757 -8.07 -52.06 34.88
C VAL A 757 -9.00 -51.37 33.83
N ALA A 758 -9.26 -52.10 32.73
CA ALA A 758 -10.37 -51.98 31.75
C ALA A 758 -10.57 -50.71 30.88
N ALA A 759 -10.99 -50.99 29.64
CA ALA A 759 -11.61 -50.06 28.69
C ALA A 759 -13.02 -50.56 28.33
N ALA A 760 -13.86 -49.69 27.76
CA ALA A 760 -15.13 -50.09 27.14
C ALA A 760 -15.44 -49.18 25.94
N ASN A 761 -15.72 -49.79 24.78
CA ASN A 761 -16.29 -49.15 23.59
C ASN A 761 -17.79 -49.46 23.52
N VAL A 762 -18.59 -48.62 22.84
CA VAL A 762 -19.56 -49.03 21.79
C VAL A 762 -20.23 -47.80 21.13
N MET A 763 -20.71 -48.00 19.89
CA MET A 763 -21.15 -47.01 18.90
C MET A 763 -22.46 -46.26 19.20
N LEU A 764 -22.64 -45.10 18.53
CA LEU A 764 -23.93 -44.56 18.09
C LEU A 764 -23.80 -43.91 16.69
N PRO A 765 -24.73 -44.16 15.74
CA PRO A 765 -24.89 -43.37 14.51
C PRO A 765 -26.32 -42.81 14.33
N GLY A 766 -26.48 -41.55 13.90
CA GLY A 766 -27.81 -41.03 13.55
C GLY A 766 -27.96 -39.53 13.21
N LEU A 767 -28.17 -39.24 11.92
CA LEU A 767 -29.03 -38.17 11.34
C LEU A 767 -28.93 -36.69 11.81
N ARG A 768 -28.35 -35.88 10.93
CA ARG A 768 -28.82 -34.56 10.39
C ARG A 768 -29.75 -33.67 11.25
N LEU A 769 -29.37 -32.39 11.35
CA LEU A 769 -30.30 -31.27 11.58
C LEU A 769 -30.06 -30.13 10.58
N HIS A 770 -31.14 -29.47 10.14
CA HIS A 770 -31.08 -28.23 9.37
C HIS A 770 -30.76 -27.04 10.29
N VAL A 771 -30.06 -26.03 9.78
CA VAL A 771 -29.99 -24.70 10.40
C VAL A 771 -30.50 -23.66 9.39
N LYS A 772 -31.64 -23.05 9.72
CA LYS A 772 -31.93 -21.65 9.36
C LYS A 772 -31.63 -20.81 10.60
N MET A 773 -31.06 -19.63 10.42
CA MET A 773 -30.96 -18.61 11.48
C MET A 773 -31.79 -17.40 11.11
N GLU A 774 -32.79 -17.10 11.94
CA GLU A 774 -33.48 -15.81 12.05
C GLU A 774 -33.61 -15.46 13.54
N ASN A 775 -33.82 -14.18 13.86
CA ASN A 775 -33.58 -13.62 15.19
C ASN A 775 -34.72 -13.91 16.19
N CYS A 776 -34.37 -14.07 17.48
CA CYS A 776 -34.77 -13.14 18.57
C CYS A 776 -34.28 -13.65 19.96
N ALA A 777 -34.37 -12.79 20.98
CA ALA A 777 -33.76 -12.99 22.30
C ALA A 777 -34.77 -13.29 23.43
N SER A 778 -34.33 -13.96 24.51
CA SER A 778 -34.64 -13.64 25.92
C SER A 778 -34.18 -14.74 26.90
N LEU A 779 -34.16 -14.42 28.21
CA LEU A 779 -33.78 -15.24 29.38
C LEU A 779 -32.26 -15.56 29.45
N LEU A 780 -31.61 -15.59 30.62
CA LEU A 780 -32.09 -15.67 32.01
C LEU A 780 -31.68 -14.46 32.89
N LEU A 781 -32.32 -14.35 34.08
CA LEU A 781 -32.11 -13.31 35.09
C LEU A 781 -32.42 -13.88 36.49
N ARG A 782 -31.82 -13.29 37.55
CA ARG A 782 -31.84 -13.65 39.01
C ARG A 782 -30.68 -14.57 39.43
N LEU A 783 -30.07 -14.44 40.62
CA LEU A 783 -30.23 -13.51 41.77
C LEU A 783 -28.97 -12.58 41.86
N VAL A 784 -28.81 -11.54 42.70
CA VAL A 784 -29.32 -11.21 44.06
C VAL A 784 -29.58 -9.70 44.22
N VAL A 785 -30.50 -9.34 45.12
CA VAL A 785 -30.84 -7.99 45.62
C VAL A 785 -31.14 -8.19 47.13
N VAL A 786 -30.92 -7.32 48.12
CA VAL A 786 -30.78 -5.83 48.23
C VAL A 786 -29.40 -5.50 48.90
N SER A 787 -29.05 -4.35 49.53
CA SER A 787 -29.77 -3.17 50.11
C SER A 787 -28.94 -1.87 50.00
N SER A 788 -29.59 -0.71 50.22
CA SER A 788 -28.98 0.63 50.16
C SER A 788 -29.25 1.42 51.45
N PHE A 789 -28.37 2.35 51.83
CA PHE A 789 -28.70 3.52 52.69
C PHE A 789 -27.71 4.67 52.47
N PRO A 790 -28.17 5.94 52.30
CA PRO A 790 -27.32 7.12 52.21
C PRO A 790 -27.26 7.92 53.52
N LEU A 791 -26.26 8.80 53.67
CA LEU A 791 -26.32 9.96 54.58
C LEU A 791 -25.28 11.03 54.21
N SER A 792 -25.54 12.29 54.58
CA SER A 792 -24.75 13.45 54.15
C SER A 792 -24.64 14.53 55.24
N SER A 793 -23.42 14.87 55.67
CA SER A 793 -23.14 16.09 56.44
C SER A 793 -21.64 16.40 56.58
N LEU A 794 -21.25 17.63 56.26
CA LEU A 794 -20.05 18.32 56.78
C LEU A 794 -20.28 18.73 58.27
N PRO A 795 -19.30 19.27 59.06
CA PRO A 795 -18.00 19.86 58.66
C PRO A 795 -16.78 19.54 59.57
N THR A 796 -15.59 20.04 59.20
CA THR A 796 -14.69 20.91 60.04
C THR A 796 -13.18 20.59 59.93
N ARG A 797 -12.44 21.64 59.53
CA ARG A 797 -10.98 21.92 59.61
C ARG A 797 -10.10 21.03 60.53
N LEU A 798 -8.90 20.73 60.04
CA LEU A 798 -7.65 21.32 60.55
C LEU A 798 -6.52 21.29 59.49
N ARG A 799 -5.45 22.08 59.68
CA ARG A 799 -4.28 22.20 58.79
C ARG A 799 -3.06 21.53 59.44
N PHE A 800 -2.04 21.13 58.67
CA PHE A 800 -0.72 21.80 58.60
C PHE A 800 0.27 21.11 57.63
N HIS A 801 1.17 21.93 57.07
CA HIS A 801 2.39 21.65 56.28
C HIS A 801 3.57 22.34 57.03
N PRO A 802 4.84 22.27 56.59
CA PRO A 802 5.65 21.16 56.05
C PRO A 802 7.07 21.12 56.70
N CYS A 803 7.96 20.21 56.26
CA CYS A 803 9.45 20.32 56.10
C CYS A 803 10.06 18.89 55.99
N ALA A 804 11.17 18.54 55.31
CA ALA A 804 12.22 19.17 54.48
C ALA A 804 13.65 19.00 55.06
N PHE A 805 14.61 18.63 54.18
CA PHE A 805 16.03 18.28 54.46
C PHE A 805 16.25 17.00 55.33
N GLY A 806 17.39 16.30 55.25
CA GLY A 806 18.57 16.44 54.37
C GLY A 806 19.76 15.57 54.85
N GLN A 807 20.60 15.10 53.92
CA GLN A 807 21.80 14.23 54.08
C GLN A 807 22.72 14.60 55.28
N ASP A 808 23.53 13.71 55.91
CA ASP A 808 24.51 12.78 55.30
C ASP A 808 25.07 11.65 56.24
N ALA A 809 25.82 10.70 55.66
CA ALA A 809 26.96 9.85 56.13
C ALA A 809 27.35 9.66 57.65
N VAL A 810 27.96 8.56 58.15
CA VAL A 810 28.36 7.19 57.65
C VAL A 810 28.82 6.27 58.83
N GLN A 811 28.97 4.95 58.60
CA GLN A 811 29.73 3.93 59.41
C GLN A 811 29.21 3.42 60.78
N SER A 812 28.73 2.17 60.83
CA SER A 812 29.51 0.99 61.31
C SER A 812 28.71 -0.33 61.20
N TYR A 813 29.40 -1.47 61.22
CA TYR A 813 28.91 -2.86 61.00
C TYR A 813 29.72 -3.80 61.94
N PRO A 814 29.22 -4.99 62.36
CA PRO A 814 29.04 -6.14 61.44
C PRO A 814 27.87 -7.12 61.74
N ASP A 815 27.71 -8.07 60.80
CA ASP A 815 27.07 -9.41 60.91
C ASP A 815 25.57 -9.56 61.29
N SER A 816 24.77 -10.40 60.61
CA SER A 816 25.02 -11.24 59.42
C SER A 816 23.72 -11.62 58.67
N LEU A 817 23.86 -12.30 57.51
CA LEU A 817 22.81 -12.81 56.60
C LEU A 817 21.97 -11.79 55.78
N MET A 818 22.61 -11.32 54.71
CA MET A 818 22.08 -11.22 53.34
C MET A 818 20.74 -10.50 53.10
N SER A 819 20.87 -9.24 52.67
CA SER A 819 19.89 -8.53 51.84
C SER A 819 20.19 -8.73 50.33
N GLN A 820 19.52 -7.95 49.47
CA GLN A 820 19.60 -7.92 47.99
C GLN A 820 18.83 -9.08 47.32
N GLY A 821 17.96 -8.86 46.31
CA GLY A 821 17.67 -7.62 45.59
C GLY A 821 18.45 -7.53 44.28
N LEU A 822 17.89 -8.13 43.23
CA LEU A 822 18.44 -8.10 41.88
C LEU A 822 17.33 -7.88 40.86
N SER A 823 17.69 -7.23 39.76
CA SER A 823 16.84 -7.06 38.59
C SER A 823 16.36 -8.41 38.05
N LEU A 824 15.05 -8.50 37.76
CA LEU A 824 14.63 -9.35 36.64
C LEU A 824 15.10 -8.66 35.36
N LEU A 825 16.36 -8.93 35.03
CA LEU A 825 16.90 -8.74 33.69
C LEU A 825 15.89 -9.31 32.69
N TYR A 826 15.53 -8.52 31.68
CA TYR A 826 15.02 -9.11 30.46
C TYR A 826 16.12 -10.04 29.96
N CYS A 827 15.86 -11.35 30.06
CA CYS A 827 16.80 -12.35 29.60
C CYS A 827 16.70 -12.37 28.07
N ASP A 828 17.49 -11.50 27.43
CA ASP A 828 17.77 -11.59 26.01
C ASP A 828 18.34 -12.98 25.73
N CYS A 829 17.45 -13.87 25.30
CA CYS A 829 17.78 -15.17 24.80
C CYS A 829 18.38 -15.03 23.39
N PHE A 830 19.44 -14.22 23.26
CA PHE A 830 20.38 -14.30 22.18
C PHE A 830 20.85 -15.74 22.09
N THR A 831 20.36 -16.46 21.09
CA THR A 831 21.00 -17.68 20.60
C THR A 831 22.28 -17.26 19.89
N GLN A 832 23.30 -16.84 20.66
CA GLN A 832 24.64 -16.65 20.14
C GLN A 832 25.12 -17.96 19.52
N ASP A 833 25.59 -17.88 18.28
CA ASP A 833 26.16 -19.02 17.58
C ASP A 833 27.58 -19.32 18.07
N LEU A 834 28.01 -20.58 17.93
CA LEU A 834 29.28 -21.06 18.48
C LEU A 834 30.48 -20.21 18.01
N VAL A 835 30.55 -19.86 16.72
CA VAL A 835 31.65 -19.04 16.18
C VAL A 835 31.54 -17.60 16.67
N GLU A 836 30.33 -17.02 16.73
CA GLU A 836 30.13 -15.63 17.13
C GLU A 836 30.46 -15.41 18.62
N TYR A 837 30.11 -16.36 19.48
CA TYR A 837 30.49 -16.35 20.89
C TYR A 837 32.01 -16.29 21.07
N TYR A 838 32.77 -17.17 20.42
CA TYR A 838 34.23 -17.26 20.58
C TYR A 838 35.03 -16.20 19.79
N LYS A 839 34.40 -15.36 18.96
CA LYS A 839 35.00 -14.07 18.53
C LYS A 839 35.17 -13.10 19.71
N GLN A 840 34.22 -13.13 20.65
CA GLN A 840 34.12 -12.18 21.76
C GLN A 840 34.66 -12.74 23.09
N HIS A 841 34.67 -14.07 23.25
CA HIS A 841 35.05 -14.75 24.49
C HIS A 841 36.26 -15.67 24.30
N SER A 842 37.22 -15.64 25.23
CA SER A 842 38.48 -16.40 25.11
C SER A 842 38.27 -17.91 25.17
N LEU A 843 38.96 -18.63 24.28
CA LEU A 843 39.02 -20.10 24.25
C LEU A 843 39.61 -20.71 25.53
N LYS A 844 40.23 -19.91 26.40
CA LYS A 844 40.73 -20.30 27.73
C LYS A 844 39.67 -20.99 28.60
N GLU A 845 38.40 -20.63 28.43
CA GLU A 845 37.25 -21.23 29.13
C GLU A 845 37.12 -22.74 28.89
N GLY A 846 37.52 -23.22 27.70
CA GLY A 846 37.58 -24.66 27.37
C GLY A 846 38.99 -25.23 27.32
N PHE A 847 40.01 -24.39 27.06
CA PHE A 847 41.38 -24.81 26.76
C PHE A 847 42.39 -23.89 27.46
N SER A 848 42.77 -24.24 28.70
CA SER A 848 43.61 -23.41 29.58
C SER A 848 44.99 -22.99 29.03
N SER A 849 45.45 -23.59 27.92
CA SER A 849 46.70 -23.26 27.22
C SER A 849 46.50 -22.51 25.89
N LEU A 850 45.28 -22.01 25.62
CA LEU A 850 44.88 -21.32 24.40
C LEU A 850 44.06 -20.07 24.74
N ASP A 851 44.73 -19.06 25.28
CA ASP A 851 44.10 -17.80 25.70
C ASP A 851 44.03 -16.81 24.52
N THR A 852 43.05 -17.00 23.63
CA THR A 852 42.77 -16.11 22.51
C THR A 852 41.32 -16.24 22.02
N THR A 853 40.87 -15.28 21.20
CA THR A 853 39.57 -15.25 20.53
C THR A 853 39.70 -15.55 19.02
N LEU A 854 38.57 -15.83 18.36
CA LEU A 854 38.48 -16.04 16.92
C LEU A 854 38.52 -14.69 16.16
N GLN A 855 39.70 -14.07 16.07
CA GLN A 855 39.83 -12.67 15.62
C GLN A 855 39.76 -12.53 14.09
N VAL A 856 40.69 -13.14 13.35
CA VAL A 856 40.87 -12.88 11.90
C VAL A 856 40.42 -14.09 11.06
N PRO A 857 39.37 -13.99 10.23
CA PRO A 857 39.00 -15.03 9.27
C PRO A 857 40.10 -15.28 8.23
N TYR A 858 40.44 -16.53 7.95
CA TYR A 858 41.60 -16.84 7.08
C TYR A 858 41.51 -16.30 5.63
N ARG A 859 40.32 -16.01 5.10
CA ARG A 859 40.14 -15.39 3.76
C ARG A 859 40.17 -13.86 3.77
N GLU A 860 40.41 -13.22 4.91
CA GLU A 860 40.54 -11.77 5.00
C GLU A 860 41.88 -11.29 4.41
N LEU A 861 41.85 -10.15 3.71
CA LEU A 861 42.99 -9.63 2.95
C LEU A 861 43.82 -8.64 3.80
N SER A 862 45.06 -8.99 4.09
CA SER A 862 46.02 -8.11 4.75
C SER A 862 46.55 -7.04 3.81
N ASN A 863 46.42 -5.76 4.19
CA ASN A 863 46.97 -4.63 3.43
C ASN A 863 48.51 -4.67 3.38
N GLY A 864 49.07 -4.61 2.17
CA GLY A 864 50.44 -4.13 1.92
C GLY A 864 51.47 -5.15 1.43
N ASN A 865 51.50 -5.41 0.11
CA ASN A 865 52.69 -5.20 -0.76
C ASN A 865 52.47 -5.75 -2.18
N MET A 866 53.01 -5.04 -3.18
CA MET A 866 52.93 -5.36 -4.62
C MET A 866 54.30 -5.76 -5.20
N PRO A 867 54.37 -6.78 -6.07
CA PRO A 867 55.41 -6.91 -7.10
C PRO A 867 54.92 -6.46 -8.50
N ARG A 868 55.81 -5.86 -9.30
CA ARG A 868 55.56 -5.43 -10.70
C ARG A 868 55.87 -6.54 -11.72
N ALA A 869 55.00 -6.74 -12.72
CA ALA A 869 55.30 -7.18 -14.11
C ALA A 869 53.98 -7.32 -14.92
N ILE A 870 53.89 -7.18 -16.24
CA ILE A 870 54.77 -6.60 -17.29
C ILE A 870 53.84 -6.02 -18.40
N THR A 871 54.34 -5.12 -19.25
CA THR A 871 53.57 -4.44 -20.30
C THR A 871 53.26 -5.29 -21.54
N LYS A 872 52.14 -4.97 -22.22
CA LYS A 872 52.15 -4.67 -23.67
C LYS A 872 50.89 -3.93 -24.12
N ALA A 873 51.05 -3.01 -25.06
CA ALA A 873 49.97 -2.28 -25.71
C ALA A 873 49.81 -2.75 -27.18
N GLY A 874 48.64 -2.48 -27.77
CA GLY A 874 48.35 -2.66 -29.19
C GLY A 874 47.19 -1.72 -29.58
N SER A 875 47.20 -1.19 -30.80
CA SER A 875 46.43 0.01 -31.15
C SER A 875 45.99 0.06 -32.61
N VAL A 876 44.89 0.79 -32.85
CA VAL A 876 44.57 1.53 -34.11
C VAL A 876 44.16 0.66 -35.33
N PRO A 877 43.21 1.09 -36.21
CA PRO A 877 42.14 2.11 -36.11
C PRO A 877 40.77 1.59 -36.70
N PRO A 878 39.79 2.42 -37.14
CA PRO A 878 38.42 1.96 -37.40
C PRO A 878 38.03 1.86 -38.90
N GLY A 879 36.83 1.33 -39.17
CA GLY A 879 36.14 1.41 -40.45
C GLY A 879 34.62 1.25 -40.25
N GLY A 880 33.82 2.14 -40.84
CA GLY A 880 32.36 2.11 -40.76
C GLY A 880 31.71 1.81 -42.12
N CYS A 881 30.42 1.45 -42.10
CA CYS A 881 29.56 1.42 -43.29
C CYS A 881 28.11 1.72 -42.87
N SER A 882 27.54 2.77 -43.44
CA SER A 882 26.12 3.12 -43.30
C SER A 882 25.30 2.41 -44.36
N PHE A 883 24.11 1.91 -44.00
CA PHE A 883 23.11 1.50 -44.99
C PHE A 883 21.70 1.97 -44.57
N VAL A 884 21.05 2.67 -45.50
CA VAL A 884 19.68 3.20 -45.50
C VAL A 884 19.24 3.02 -46.96
N PRO A 885 18.12 2.33 -47.27
CA PRO A 885 16.80 3.00 -47.32
C PRO A 885 15.62 1.99 -47.15
N PRO A 886 14.39 2.25 -47.64
CA PRO A 886 13.56 3.46 -47.55
C PRO A 886 12.21 3.19 -46.86
N SER A 887 11.40 4.22 -46.58
CA SER A 887 9.93 4.07 -46.69
C SER A 887 9.28 5.36 -47.18
N SER A 888 8.25 5.22 -48.01
CA SER A 888 7.55 6.30 -48.68
C SER A 888 6.19 6.59 -48.04
N SER A 889 5.92 7.87 -47.78
CA SER A 889 4.58 8.43 -47.61
C SER A 889 3.74 8.25 -48.91
N PRO A 890 2.40 8.48 -48.94
CA PRO A 890 1.60 9.22 -47.94
C PRO A 890 0.19 8.63 -47.64
N PHE A 891 -0.65 9.49 -47.03
CA PHE A 891 -2.12 9.59 -47.19
C PHE A 891 -3.04 9.26 -46.00
N TRP A 892 -2.83 9.95 -44.86
CA TRP A 892 -3.92 10.42 -43.99
C TRP A 892 -3.53 11.76 -43.35
N SER A 893 -4.00 12.87 -43.93
CA SER A 893 -3.67 14.23 -43.44
C SER A 893 -4.77 15.25 -43.75
N VAL A 894 -5.86 15.19 -42.99
CA VAL A 894 -6.82 16.28 -42.79
C VAL A 894 -7.06 16.37 -41.28
N PHE A 895 -7.18 17.58 -40.74
CA PHE A 895 -7.22 17.87 -39.29
C PHE A 895 -5.90 17.68 -38.51
N SER A 896 -4.77 18.09 -39.09
CA SER A 896 -3.68 18.62 -38.26
C SER A 896 -4.10 19.96 -37.66
N PRO A 897 -3.88 20.23 -36.35
CA PRO A 897 -4.06 21.57 -35.80
C PRO A 897 -3.08 22.57 -36.44
N ARG A 898 -3.40 23.87 -36.36
CA ARG A 898 -2.45 24.92 -36.77
C ARG A 898 -1.29 24.96 -35.78
N VAL A 899 -0.07 24.73 -36.27
CA VAL A 899 1.15 24.96 -35.51
C VAL A 899 1.31 26.46 -35.26
N VAL A 900 1.54 26.84 -34.00
CA VAL A 900 1.56 28.23 -33.48
C VAL A 900 2.98 28.68 -33.10
N GLY A 901 3.98 27.80 -33.25
CA GLY A 901 5.40 28.03 -32.97
C GLY A 901 6.21 26.73 -33.05
N VAL A 902 7.53 26.86 -33.02
CA VAL A 902 8.48 25.75 -32.87
C VAL A 902 9.43 26.08 -31.73
N ALA A 903 9.81 25.09 -30.92
CA ALA A 903 10.71 25.28 -29.80
C ALA A 903 11.63 24.07 -29.62
N VAL A 904 12.84 24.29 -29.11
CA VAL A 904 13.80 23.22 -28.80
C VAL A 904 13.81 22.96 -27.31
N ALA A 905 13.66 21.70 -26.91
CA ALA A 905 13.75 21.29 -25.52
C ALA A 905 15.16 21.55 -24.96
N ARG A 906 15.25 22.43 -23.95
CA ARG A 906 16.50 22.76 -23.24
C ARG A 906 16.81 21.79 -22.11
N TYR A 907 15.81 21.06 -21.61
CA TYR A 907 15.95 20.10 -20.51
C TYR A 907 15.05 18.88 -20.72
N ASP A 908 15.47 17.71 -20.22
CA ASP A 908 14.63 16.51 -20.20
C ASP A 908 13.37 16.73 -19.34
N PHE A 909 12.20 16.44 -19.91
CA PHE A 909 10.92 16.45 -19.21
C PHE A 909 10.27 15.07 -19.32
N CYS A 910 10.02 14.43 -18.18
CA CYS A 910 9.33 13.13 -18.12
C CYS A 910 7.85 13.32 -17.79
N SER A 911 6.99 12.96 -18.74
CA SER A 911 5.52 12.98 -18.59
C SER A 911 5.03 12.12 -17.43
N ARG A 912 4.18 12.69 -16.58
CA ARG A 912 3.63 12.09 -15.35
C ARG A 912 2.32 11.34 -15.58
N ASP A 913 1.58 11.69 -16.63
CA ASP A 913 0.38 10.98 -17.08
C ASP A 913 0.39 10.78 -18.61
N THR A 914 -0.73 10.32 -19.19
CA THR A 914 -0.88 10.06 -20.63
C THR A 914 -1.34 11.27 -21.46
N ARG A 915 -1.51 12.45 -20.83
CA ARG A 915 -1.87 13.73 -21.46
C ARG A 915 -0.64 14.63 -21.61
N GLU A 916 0.36 14.46 -20.75
CA GLU A 916 1.68 15.10 -20.85
C GLU A 916 2.56 14.48 -21.98
N LEU A 917 3.40 15.31 -22.62
CA LEU A 917 4.39 14.90 -23.61
C LEU A 917 5.78 14.88 -22.99
N SER A 918 6.44 13.72 -22.94
CA SER A 918 7.87 13.67 -22.58
C SER A 918 8.73 14.35 -23.65
N LEU A 919 9.76 15.08 -23.20
CA LEU A 919 10.78 15.73 -24.03
C LEU A 919 12.17 15.25 -23.61
N LEU A 920 13.09 15.12 -24.56
CA LEU A 920 14.53 14.97 -24.31
C LEU A 920 15.25 16.26 -24.71
N GLN A 921 16.34 16.60 -24.03
CA GLN A 921 17.17 17.77 -24.36
C GLN A 921 17.65 17.69 -25.83
N GLY A 922 17.24 18.67 -26.64
CA GLY A 922 17.47 18.71 -28.08
C GLY A 922 16.28 18.33 -28.97
N ASP A 923 15.16 17.86 -28.40
CA ASP A 923 13.94 17.58 -29.18
C ASP A 923 13.34 18.87 -29.77
N VAL A 924 12.98 18.83 -31.05
CA VAL A 924 12.28 19.93 -31.75
C VAL A 924 10.77 19.72 -31.64
N VAL A 925 10.11 20.63 -30.92
CA VAL A 925 8.70 20.56 -30.53
C VAL A 925 7.86 21.47 -31.41
N ARG A 926 6.87 20.93 -32.12
CA ARG A 926 5.87 21.73 -32.85
C ARG A 926 4.74 22.12 -31.91
N ILE A 927 4.58 23.40 -31.62
CA ILE A 927 3.61 23.92 -30.64
C ILE A 927 2.23 24.05 -31.30
N HIS A 928 1.20 23.49 -30.67
CA HIS A 928 -0.20 23.51 -31.13
C HIS A 928 -1.09 24.40 -30.24
N THR A 929 -0.74 24.66 -28.98
CA THR A 929 -1.51 25.52 -28.05
C THR A 929 -0.62 26.05 -26.94
N ARG A 930 -0.82 27.29 -26.49
CA ARG A 930 -0.14 27.88 -25.31
C ARG A 930 -1.18 28.26 -24.24
N MET A 931 -1.02 27.83 -22.99
CA MET A 931 -1.82 28.31 -21.84
C MET A 931 -1.05 29.38 -21.05
N SER A 932 -1.80 30.27 -20.37
CA SER A 932 -1.26 31.28 -19.45
C SER A 932 -0.65 30.70 -18.18
N SER A 933 -0.94 29.43 -17.85
CA SER A 933 -0.37 28.68 -16.73
C SER A 933 1.08 28.22 -16.95
N GLY A 934 1.71 28.56 -18.08
CA GLY A 934 3.06 28.10 -18.42
C GLY A 934 3.11 26.66 -18.96
N TRP A 935 1.96 26.08 -19.35
CA TRP A 935 1.89 24.78 -20.01
C TRP A 935 1.51 24.93 -21.48
N TRP A 936 2.28 24.29 -22.36
CA TRP A 936 2.08 24.32 -23.80
C TRP A 936 1.77 22.91 -24.32
N LYS A 937 0.89 22.83 -25.32
CA LYS A 937 0.58 21.60 -26.04
C LYS A 937 1.38 21.59 -27.32
N GLY A 938 2.08 20.51 -27.60
CA GLY A 938 2.86 20.38 -28.83
C GLY A 938 3.11 18.92 -29.20
N GLU A 939 4.03 18.72 -30.12
CA GLU A 939 4.25 17.42 -30.74
C GLU A 939 5.73 17.15 -31.03
N VAL A 940 6.20 15.97 -30.60
CA VAL A 940 7.52 15.39 -30.87
C VAL A 940 7.34 13.96 -31.35
N GLY A 941 8.03 13.56 -32.42
CA GLY A 941 8.03 12.17 -32.90
C GLY A 941 6.65 11.59 -33.24
N GLY A 942 5.66 12.43 -33.55
CA GLY A 942 4.27 12.01 -33.81
C GLY A 942 3.40 11.80 -32.56
N ARG A 943 3.89 12.12 -31.36
CA ARG A 943 3.09 12.14 -30.12
C ARG A 943 2.73 13.57 -29.77
N VAL A 944 1.45 13.81 -29.46
CA VAL A 944 0.92 15.11 -29.02
C VAL A 944 0.64 15.07 -27.51
N GLY A 945 1.01 16.11 -26.78
CA GLY A 945 0.71 16.24 -25.35
C GLY A 945 1.18 17.57 -24.75
N TRP A 946 0.99 17.71 -23.44
CA TRP A 946 1.33 18.92 -22.67
C TRP A 946 2.73 18.86 -22.03
N PHE A 947 3.46 19.97 -22.06
CA PHE A 947 4.76 20.12 -21.40
C PHE A 947 4.90 21.55 -20.82
N PRO A 948 5.77 21.79 -19.82
CA PRO A 948 5.97 23.13 -19.28
C PRO A 948 6.82 23.97 -20.24
N SER A 949 6.40 25.20 -20.52
CA SER A 949 7.11 26.11 -21.44
C SER A 949 8.53 26.43 -20.99
N THR A 950 8.80 26.35 -19.68
CA THR A 950 10.13 26.56 -19.08
C THR A 950 11.15 25.46 -19.41
N TYR A 951 10.74 24.36 -20.06
CA TYR A 951 11.62 23.27 -20.51
C TYR A 951 12.03 23.39 -21.98
N VAL A 952 11.48 24.37 -22.71
CA VAL A 952 11.80 24.65 -24.12
C VAL A 952 12.26 26.10 -24.31
N GLU A 953 12.92 26.37 -25.42
CA GLU A 953 13.23 27.72 -25.90
C GLU A 953 12.69 27.84 -27.32
N GLU A 954 11.88 28.87 -27.62
CA GLU A 954 11.31 29.05 -28.97
C GLU A 954 12.41 29.41 -29.97
N GLU A 955 12.29 28.94 -31.22
CA GLU A 955 13.12 29.43 -32.34
C GLU A 955 12.40 30.61 -33.00
N ASP A 956 13.13 31.73 -33.20
CA ASP A 956 12.64 32.99 -33.81
C ASP A 956 12.23 32.86 -35.31
#